data_AF-A0AAQ3M003-F1
#
_entry.id   AF-A0AAQ3M003-F1
#
_cell.length_a   1.000
_cell.length_b   1.000
_cell.length_c   1.000
_cell.angle_alpha   90.00
_cell.angle_beta   90.00
_cell.angle_gamma   90.00
#
_symmetry.space_group_name_H-M   'P 1'
#
loop_
_entity.id
_entity.type
_entity.pdbx_description
1 polymer ?
#
loop_
_entity_poly.entity_id
_entity_poly.type
_entity_poly.pdbx_seq_one_letter_code
_entity_poly.pdbx_strand_id
1 'polypeptide(L)'
;MAVDTSSGYVAGIHEDDDVALPIFDVQKVQLRFEISADFVAAQVANNVLILALSTGRILRFDLDNAEDIDDIDLPKRPAEIGVIRRLFLDPSASHLIISTTLGENYYLHTQARLPKALARLKGVQVESVAWNPSQPTASTREILIGAADGNLYETYIEPNSEFYRSQERYVKSIYNAQDGAIVGLYVDMLSSRPDTRRIMLATSHKLLHFSGRTSRQGNEGSGSIYTKLFESEVPAVYEIDRTSTAPPSSLVVSPDPSDTPLSTLDSPNIERVYAWLSSQGILYGKLLSTAPDPALLGKQLFKESKLLLQSVLPPIQTSSGRGRAHQPHISSVALTQFHILALIEGRITAVNRLDDSIVYNQQVLEAGDSCLGLFSDRQKNTYWVFTSREIFEVVVTDEARNVWKILLRQGHYEKAQRYAKTAEQKDAVASMTGDHLIEQGKFLEAANVLGKSTKAFEDVALSFIDKGEQDALRKYLLVKLGTLKKSATMQRIMLASWLVEIFMTKLNQLDDTISTKAELTCDDAGTTTQQTEEKLPVIRKEFEDFLIRYKSDLDRRTTYEIISSHGREQELLFFANVVDDFDYVISYWVQRERWPEAMAVLKKQTGPDMFYRYSTVLMSHLGVDLVEVMMRQGNLDAKKLIPALLNYNKTVGSTVPLNQNQAIRYLLFCINHANSTEPAVHNTLISLYASHHTTDEKALLQYLETQDVFEPERNYDADFALRLCIAHKRVQSCVHIYRKMNQYASAVDLALKHNEVELAASVADTPGIDDALRKKLWLKVARNVISQNKGIKAAINFLKRCELLHIEDLIPFFPDFVIIDDFKEEICAALEEYSRQIDTLKTEMDESAKTASNIKTSITSLNDRYAIVEPGERCWKCRLPLLMRQFFVFPCQHAFHADCLGEIVLKSAGIGKGKRIRELQKEIGRGVALGKKRETMVGELDALVGGACVLCSDIAIRTIDEPFITAADDRAEWAV
;
A
#
# COMPACT_ATOMS: atom_id res chain seq x y z
N MET A 1 -36.36 -16.40 -33.11
CA MET A 1 -37.20 -16.16 -31.92
C MET A 1 -37.19 -14.66 -31.71
N ALA A 2 -38.34 -14.02 -31.91
CA ALA A 2 -38.52 -12.59 -31.68
C ALA A 2 -38.45 -12.32 -30.18
N VAL A 3 -37.72 -11.29 -29.78
CA VAL A 3 -37.71 -10.78 -28.41
C VAL A 3 -38.08 -9.31 -28.49
N ASP A 4 -39.13 -8.97 -27.75
CA ASP A 4 -39.91 -7.74 -27.79
C ASP A 4 -39.10 -6.47 -27.52
N THR A 5 -39.36 -5.46 -28.35
CA THR A 5 -38.99 -4.06 -28.16
C THR A 5 -40.11 -3.34 -27.41
N SER A 6 -40.13 -3.41 -26.07
CA SER A 6 -40.90 -2.48 -25.24
C SER A 6 -40.45 -2.52 -23.77
N SER A 7 -39.45 -1.71 -23.44
CA SER A 7 -39.29 -1.20 -22.08
C SER A 7 -38.83 0.25 -22.14
N GLY A 8 -39.76 1.14 -22.51
CA GLY A 8 -39.64 2.54 -22.16
C GLY A 8 -39.64 2.63 -20.64
N TYR A 9 -38.51 3.05 -20.07
CA TYR A 9 -38.40 3.29 -18.63
C TYR A 9 -39.17 4.58 -18.31
N VAL A 10 -40.44 4.44 -17.94
CA VAL A 10 -41.15 5.47 -17.20
C VAL A 10 -40.56 5.42 -15.79
N ALA A 11 -39.89 6.51 -15.39
CA ALA A 11 -39.45 6.69 -14.02
C ALA A 11 -40.68 6.77 -13.09
N GLY A 12 -41.16 5.60 -12.66
CA GLY A 12 -42.01 5.48 -11.49
C GLY A 12 -41.18 5.89 -10.29
N ILE A 13 -41.51 7.04 -9.72
CA ILE A 13 -41.08 7.46 -8.38
C ILE A 13 -41.67 6.40 -7.43
N HIS A 14 -40.93 5.33 -7.17
CA HIS A 14 -41.25 4.42 -6.09
C HIS A 14 -40.93 5.15 -4.78
N GLU A 15 -41.99 5.53 -4.07
CA GLU A 15 -41.94 5.98 -2.68
C GLU A 15 -41.55 4.78 -1.81
N ASP A 16 -40.25 4.54 -1.64
CA ASP A 16 -39.70 3.67 -0.57
C ASP A 16 -39.79 4.38 0.81
N ASP A 17 -40.91 5.05 1.10
CA ASP A 17 -41.13 5.77 2.35
C ASP A 17 -41.59 4.85 3.51
N ASP A 18 -41.82 3.55 3.26
CA ASP A 18 -42.48 2.64 4.22
C ASP A 18 -41.59 2.10 5.36
N VAL A 19 -40.29 2.45 5.43
CA VAL A 19 -39.40 2.04 6.54
C VAL A 19 -38.79 3.23 7.29
N ALA A 20 -39.01 4.47 6.85
CA ALA A 20 -38.43 5.64 7.47
C ALA A 20 -39.33 6.21 8.59
N LEU A 21 -38.74 6.49 9.76
CA LEU A 21 -39.43 7.20 10.85
C LEU A 21 -39.98 8.56 10.36
N PRO A 22 -41.11 9.04 10.89
CA PRO A 22 -41.64 10.36 10.54
C PRO A 22 -40.67 11.48 10.96
N ILE A 23 -40.58 12.57 10.17
CA ILE A 23 -39.66 13.71 10.48
C ILE A 23 -39.97 14.28 11.87
N PHE A 24 -41.26 14.39 12.20
CA PHE A 24 -41.71 14.90 13.48
C PHE A 24 -42.50 13.83 14.19
N ASP A 25 -42.14 13.59 15.44
CA ASP A 25 -42.90 12.77 16.37
C ASP A 25 -43.06 13.54 17.68
N VAL A 26 -44.26 13.48 18.28
CA VAL A 26 -44.56 14.23 19.50
C VAL A 26 -44.75 13.24 20.64
N GLN A 27 -43.80 13.24 21.57
CA GLN A 27 -43.73 12.27 22.65
C GLN A 27 -44.05 12.93 23.98
N LYS A 28 -44.86 12.26 24.80
CA LYS A 28 -45.16 12.71 26.15
C LYS A 28 -44.02 12.32 27.09
N VAL A 29 -43.49 13.31 27.80
CA VAL A 29 -42.39 13.12 28.76
C VAL A 29 -42.98 12.65 30.09
N GLN A 30 -42.52 11.50 30.56
CA GLN A 30 -42.94 10.97 31.86
C GLN A 30 -41.99 11.46 32.95
N LEU A 31 -42.48 12.32 33.85
CA LEU A 31 -41.77 12.69 35.06
C LEU A 31 -41.90 11.55 36.07
N ARG A 32 -40.78 11.16 36.71
CA ARG A 32 -40.76 10.10 37.73
C ARG A 32 -41.46 10.49 39.05
N PHE A 33 -41.85 11.75 39.19
CA PHE A 33 -42.53 12.31 40.36
C PHE A 33 -43.72 13.16 39.92
N GLU A 34 -44.79 13.13 40.69
CA GLU A 34 -46.00 13.89 40.40
C GLU A 34 -45.86 15.32 40.94
N ILE A 35 -46.02 16.31 40.05
CA ILE A 35 -46.07 17.73 40.44
C ILE A 35 -47.54 18.11 40.62
N SER A 36 -47.95 18.39 41.86
CA SER A 36 -49.35 18.68 42.18
C SER A 36 -49.80 20.11 41.82
N ALA A 37 -48.87 20.99 41.47
CA ALA A 37 -49.16 22.39 41.14
C ALA A 37 -49.05 22.63 39.63
N ASP A 38 -49.98 23.43 39.09
CA ASP A 38 -49.96 23.76 37.66
C ASP A 38 -48.71 24.60 37.29
N PHE A 39 -48.17 24.33 36.11
CA PHE A 39 -47.09 25.06 35.46
C PHE A 39 -47.60 26.42 34.96
N VAL A 40 -46.85 27.48 35.26
CA VAL A 40 -47.21 28.85 34.85
C VAL A 40 -46.25 29.41 33.81
N ALA A 41 -44.97 29.05 33.87
CA ALA A 41 -43.99 29.42 32.87
C ALA A 41 -42.94 28.31 32.74
N ALA A 42 -42.38 28.17 31.54
CA ALA A 42 -41.33 27.22 31.25
C ALA A 42 -40.26 27.87 30.36
N GLN A 43 -39.03 27.38 30.42
CA GLN A 43 -37.94 27.75 29.53
C GLN A 43 -36.97 26.58 29.37
N VAL A 44 -36.37 26.45 28.19
CA VAL A 44 -35.39 25.41 27.87
C VAL A 44 -34.23 26.03 27.11
N ALA A 45 -33.01 25.79 27.58
CA ALA A 45 -31.79 26.11 26.86
C ALA A 45 -30.66 25.19 27.31
N ASN A 46 -29.77 24.82 26.39
CA ASN A 46 -28.60 23.98 26.63
C ASN A 46 -28.91 22.71 27.46
N ASN A 47 -29.96 21.97 27.10
CA ASN A 47 -30.48 20.81 27.82
C ASN A 47 -30.89 21.07 29.29
N VAL A 48 -31.02 22.33 29.71
CA VAL A 48 -31.56 22.68 31.02
C VAL A 48 -33.01 23.13 30.85
N LEU A 49 -33.91 22.41 31.51
CA LEU A 49 -35.34 22.71 31.55
C LEU A 49 -35.67 23.40 32.88
N ILE A 50 -36.34 24.55 32.82
CA ILE A 50 -36.78 25.31 34.00
C ILE A 50 -38.29 25.45 33.97
N LEU A 51 -38.95 24.98 35.04
CA LEU A 51 -40.40 25.07 35.23
C LEU A 51 -40.72 25.96 36.43
N ALA A 52 -41.61 26.93 36.24
CA ALA A 52 -42.18 27.72 37.33
C ALA A 52 -43.58 27.22 37.69
N LEU A 53 -43.80 26.96 38.97
CA LEU A 53 -45.06 26.51 39.53
C LEU A 53 -45.90 27.70 40.01
N SER A 54 -47.22 27.53 40.01
CA SER A 54 -48.17 28.51 40.57
C SER A 54 -47.96 28.83 42.05
N THR A 55 -47.27 27.94 42.79
CA THR A 55 -46.87 28.12 44.19
C THR A 55 -45.72 29.12 44.39
N GLY A 56 -45.09 29.61 43.31
CA GLY A 56 -43.91 30.48 43.37
C GLY A 56 -42.58 29.73 43.49
N ARG A 57 -42.60 28.41 43.28
CA ARG A 57 -41.41 27.55 43.20
C ARG A 57 -40.89 27.41 41.78
N ILE A 58 -39.59 27.22 41.65
CA ILE A 58 -38.91 26.99 40.37
C ILE A 58 -38.18 25.66 40.45
N LEU A 59 -38.49 24.77 39.51
CA LEU A 59 -37.81 23.49 39.34
C LEU A 59 -36.84 23.60 38.17
N ARG A 60 -35.57 23.30 38.40
CA ARG A 60 -34.55 23.22 37.36
C ARG A 60 -34.15 21.76 37.17
N PHE A 61 -34.24 21.30 35.92
CA PHE A 61 -33.85 19.98 35.46
C PHE A 61 -32.66 20.09 34.54
N ASP A 62 -31.56 19.41 34.88
CA ASP A 62 -30.53 19.09 33.91
C ASP A 62 -30.97 17.83 33.15
N LEU A 63 -31.29 17.93 31.86
CA LEU A 63 -31.74 16.79 31.07
C LEU A 63 -30.63 15.76 30.84
N ASP A 64 -29.35 16.17 30.95
CA ASP A 64 -28.22 15.24 30.89
C ASP A 64 -28.15 14.40 32.20
N ASN A 65 -28.61 14.96 33.33
CA ASN A 65 -28.65 14.32 34.64
C ASN A 65 -30.05 14.45 35.28
N ALA A 66 -31.05 13.80 34.67
CA ALA A 66 -32.46 13.94 35.06
C ALA A 66 -32.83 13.56 36.51
N GLU A 67 -31.88 13.05 37.30
CA GLU A 67 -32.06 12.72 38.72
C GLU A 67 -31.74 13.89 39.66
N ASP A 68 -30.94 14.86 39.23
CA ASP A 68 -30.57 16.02 40.04
C ASP A 68 -31.52 17.19 39.74
N ILE A 69 -32.47 17.41 40.65
CA ILE A 69 -33.50 18.44 40.52
C ILE A 69 -33.23 19.51 41.57
N ASP A 70 -32.97 20.74 41.13
CA ASP A 70 -32.91 21.87 42.05
C ASP A 70 -34.32 22.47 42.22
N ASP A 71 -34.86 22.37 43.43
CA ASP A 71 -36.08 23.06 43.87
C ASP A 71 -35.70 24.40 44.53
N ILE A 72 -36.14 25.50 43.92
CA ILE A 72 -35.73 26.87 44.28
C ILE A 72 -36.98 27.68 44.65
N ASP A 73 -37.03 28.13 45.90
CA ASP A 73 -38.07 29.02 46.41
C ASP A 73 -37.72 30.50 46.15
N LEU A 74 -38.71 31.31 45.76
CA LEU A 74 -38.58 32.76 45.73
C LEU A 74 -38.55 33.35 47.15
N PRO A 75 -37.78 34.43 47.40
CA PRO A 75 -37.57 34.98 48.75
C PRO A 75 -38.82 35.61 49.37
N LYS A 76 -39.82 35.99 48.56
CA LYS A 76 -41.10 36.57 49.01
C LYS A 76 -42.25 35.65 48.64
N ARG A 77 -43.32 35.66 49.45
CA ARG A 77 -44.51 34.82 49.22
C ARG A 77 -45.30 35.31 47.99
N PRO A 78 -45.98 34.41 47.25
CA PRO A 78 -46.80 34.77 46.08
C PRO A 78 -47.87 35.83 46.37
N ALA A 79 -48.37 35.93 47.60
CA ALA A 79 -49.34 36.96 48.00
C ALA A 79 -48.77 38.40 47.91
N GLU A 80 -47.45 38.57 48.03
CA GLU A 80 -46.79 39.89 48.02
C GLU A 80 -46.21 40.26 46.65
N ILE A 81 -45.80 39.28 45.86
CA ILE A 81 -45.12 39.48 44.57
C ILE A 81 -45.97 39.05 43.37
N GLY A 82 -47.11 38.40 43.62
CA GLY A 82 -47.92 37.77 42.60
C GLY A 82 -47.33 36.44 42.12
N VAL A 83 -47.90 35.91 41.03
CA VAL A 83 -47.44 34.66 40.42
C VAL A 83 -46.30 34.96 39.44
N ILE A 84 -45.41 34.00 39.22
CA ILE A 84 -44.39 34.10 38.17
C ILE A 84 -45.09 34.21 36.82
N ARG A 85 -44.79 35.25 36.05
CA ARG A 85 -45.41 35.52 34.74
C ARG A 85 -44.54 35.00 33.61
N ARG A 86 -43.23 35.28 33.63
CA ARG A 86 -42.27 34.85 32.60
C ARG A 86 -40.91 34.50 33.18
N LEU A 87 -40.25 33.59 32.48
CA LEU A 87 -38.86 33.19 32.69
C LEU A 87 -38.05 33.51 31.44
N PHE A 88 -36.86 34.06 31.61
CA PHE A 88 -35.91 34.33 30.54
C PHE A 88 -34.60 33.64 30.87
N LEU A 89 -34.24 32.64 30.07
CA LEU A 89 -33.02 31.87 30.23
C LEU A 89 -32.03 32.27 29.12
N ASP A 90 -30.77 32.47 29.50
CA ASP A 90 -29.68 32.68 28.54
C ASP A 90 -29.44 31.41 27.71
N PRO A 91 -29.04 31.49 26.42
CA PRO A 91 -28.83 30.29 25.62
C PRO A 91 -27.75 29.34 26.14
N SER A 92 -26.84 29.77 27.03
CA SER A 92 -25.89 28.88 27.71
C SER A 92 -26.44 28.22 28.99
N ALA A 93 -27.66 28.57 29.37
CA ALA A 93 -28.33 28.21 30.62
C ALA A 93 -27.61 28.64 31.91
N SER A 94 -26.72 29.65 31.86
CA SER A 94 -25.99 30.17 33.04
C SER A 94 -26.75 31.24 33.82
N HIS A 95 -27.60 32.02 33.13
CA HIS A 95 -28.28 33.19 33.66
C HIS A 95 -29.80 33.07 33.47
N LEU A 96 -30.57 33.26 34.54
CA LEU A 96 -32.03 33.25 34.55
C LEU A 96 -32.57 34.56 35.13
N ILE A 97 -33.51 35.20 34.42
CA ILE A 97 -34.31 36.32 34.92
C ILE A 97 -35.76 35.87 35.07
N ILE A 98 -36.33 36.16 36.24
CA ILE A 98 -37.69 35.77 36.64
C ILE A 98 -38.50 37.05 36.81
N SER A 99 -39.62 37.15 36.09
CA SER A 99 -40.54 38.29 36.14
C SER A 99 -41.90 37.86 36.72
N THR A 100 -42.41 38.62 37.68
CA THR A 100 -43.68 38.36 38.38
C THR A 100 -44.81 39.28 37.90
N THR A 101 -46.07 38.93 38.16
CA THR A 101 -47.22 39.75 37.75
C THR A 101 -47.23 41.15 38.35
N LEU A 102 -46.69 41.34 39.55
CA LEU A 102 -46.60 42.65 40.21
C LEU A 102 -45.35 43.46 39.82
N GLY A 103 -44.57 42.99 38.84
CA GLY A 103 -43.39 43.70 38.34
C GLY A 103 -42.15 43.62 39.24
N GLU A 104 -42.08 42.64 40.14
CA GLU A 104 -40.84 42.28 40.85
C GLU A 104 -40.02 41.35 39.96
N ASN A 105 -38.73 41.66 39.81
CA ASN A 105 -37.80 40.92 38.97
C ASN A 105 -36.68 40.30 39.82
N TYR A 106 -36.36 39.04 39.55
CA TYR A 106 -35.29 38.31 40.23
C TYR A 106 -34.27 37.78 39.22
N TYR A 107 -33.03 37.68 39.67
CA TYR A 107 -31.94 37.07 38.92
C TYR A 107 -31.41 35.84 39.66
N LEU A 108 -31.16 34.79 38.90
CA LEU A 108 -30.58 33.54 39.37
C LEU A 108 -29.45 33.12 38.43
N HIS A 109 -28.27 32.86 38.99
CA HIS A 109 -27.14 32.29 38.26
C HIS A 109 -27.09 30.78 38.51
N THR A 110 -26.55 30.00 37.57
CA THR A 110 -26.57 28.53 37.67
C THR A 110 -25.89 27.97 38.92
N GLN A 111 -24.83 28.65 39.38
CA GLN A 111 -24.12 28.29 40.62
C GLN A 111 -24.83 28.74 41.90
N ALA A 112 -25.85 29.59 41.81
CA ALA A 112 -26.58 30.12 42.96
C ALA A 112 -27.90 29.36 43.16
N ARG A 113 -28.27 29.09 44.42
CA ARG A 113 -29.55 28.47 44.79
C ARG A 113 -30.61 29.46 45.30
N LEU A 114 -30.21 30.70 45.56
CA LEU A 114 -31.10 31.74 46.06
C LEU A 114 -31.25 32.84 45.01
N PRO A 115 -32.47 33.11 44.51
CA PRO A 115 -32.72 34.19 43.57
C PRO A 115 -32.59 35.54 44.28
N LYS A 116 -31.86 36.47 43.64
CA LYS A 116 -31.61 37.82 44.18
C LYS A 116 -32.51 38.83 43.47
N ALA A 117 -33.08 39.77 44.25
CA ALA A 117 -34.00 40.78 43.72
C ALA A 117 -33.24 41.87 42.95
N LEU A 118 -33.78 42.25 41.79
CA LEU A 118 -33.26 43.29 40.91
C LEU A 118 -33.87 44.64 41.28
N ALA A 119 -33.21 45.37 42.19
CA ALA A 119 -33.78 46.55 42.84
C ALA A 119 -34.06 47.72 41.89
N ARG A 120 -33.27 47.93 40.83
CA ARG A 120 -33.47 49.03 39.88
C ARG A 120 -34.52 48.70 38.80
N LEU A 121 -34.86 47.43 38.64
CA LEU A 121 -35.94 46.96 37.76
C LEU A 121 -37.25 46.72 38.52
N LYS A 122 -37.40 47.20 39.75
CA LYS A 122 -38.63 47.06 40.53
C LYS A 122 -39.77 47.86 39.89
N GLY A 123 -40.91 47.21 39.65
CA GLY A 123 -42.10 47.80 39.03
C GLY A 123 -42.08 47.73 37.49
N VAL A 124 -40.99 47.27 36.88
CA VAL A 124 -40.89 47.07 35.43
C VAL A 124 -41.40 45.68 35.09
N GLN A 125 -42.48 45.58 34.32
CA GLN A 125 -42.96 44.29 33.81
C GLN A 125 -42.15 43.89 32.57
N VAL A 126 -41.21 42.97 32.74
CA VAL A 126 -40.36 42.47 31.65
C VAL A 126 -41.16 41.52 30.75
N GLU A 127 -41.16 41.81 29.44
CA GLU A 127 -41.89 41.06 28.41
C GLU A 127 -40.94 40.25 27.52
N SER A 128 -39.76 40.80 27.20
CA SER A 128 -38.73 40.14 26.39
C SER A 128 -37.31 40.52 26.84
N VAL A 129 -36.35 39.63 26.62
CA VAL A 129 -34.92 39.85 26.92
C VAL A 129 -34.09 39.40 25.73
N ALA A 130 -33.20 40.26 25.26
CA ALA A 130 -32.16 39.90 24.30
C ALA A 130 -30.82 39.76 25.00
N TRP A 131 -30.33 38.51 25.02
CA TRP A 131 -29.04 38.14 25.55
C TRP A 131 -27.90 38.54 24.62
N ASN A 132 -26.71 38.71 25.19
CA ASN A 132 -25.52 39.01 24.41
C ASN A 132 -25.09 37.74 23.64
N PRO A 133 -24.85 37.82 22.31
CA PRO A 133 -24.45 36.64 21.52
C PRO A 133 -23.06 36.09 21.86
N SER A 134 -22.23 36.81 22.63
CA SER A 134 -20.89 36.33 22.99
C SER A 134 -20.91 35.37 24.19
N GLN A 135 -20.53 34.12 23.96
CA GLN A 135 -20.44 33.05 24.95
C GLN A 135 -19.00 32.50 25.02
N PRO A 136 -18.57 31.87 26.13
CA PRO A 136 -19.24 31.74 27.43
C PRO A 136 -19.04 32.98 28.32
N THR A 137 -19.93 33.17 29.29
CA THR A 137 -19.98 34.40 30.08
C THR A 137 -20.14 34.13 31.57
N ALA A 138 -19.21 34.67 32.37
CA ALA A 138 -19.33 34.74 33.83
C ALA A 138 -20.32 35.82 34.29
N SER A 139 -20.59 36.82 33.45
CA SER A 139 -21.57 37.89 33.66
C SER A 139 -22.43 38.04 32.41
N THR A 140 -23.64 38.58 32.52
CA THR A 140 -24.57 38.67 31.38
C THR A 140 -24.05 39.55 30.23
N ARG A 141 -22.98 40.32 30.46
CA ARG A 141 -22.57 41.47 29.64
C ARG A 141 -23.73 42.44 29.45
N GLU A 142 -23.66 43.32 28.45
CA GLU A 142 -24.75 44.23 28.11
C GLU A 142 -25.90 43.45 27.46
N ILE A 143 -27.04 43.42 28.14
CA ILE A 143 -28.29 42.81 27.66
C ILE A 143 -29.36 43.89 27.47
N LEU A 144 -30.33 43.61 26.60
CA LEU A 144 -31.47 44.50 26.37
C LEU A 144 -32.74 43.86 26.93
N ILE A 145 -33.53 44.65 27.64
CA ILE A 145 -34.77 44.24 28.32
C ILE A 145 -35.91 45.08 27.76
N GLY A 146 -36.90 44.41 27.18
CA GLY A 146 -38.14 45.02 26.70
C GLY A 146 -39.23 44.91 27.75
N ALA A 147 -39.86 46.04 28.06
CA ALA A 147 -40.91 46.12 29.05
C ALA A 147 -42.31 46.27 28.42
N ALA A 148 -43.34 45.99 29.23
CA ALA A 148 -44.74 46.06 28.83
C ALA A 148 -45.23 47.49 28.54
N ASP A 149 -44.54 48.51 29.06
CA ASP A 149 -44.80 49.93 28.82
C ASP A 149 -44.20 50.43 27.49
N GLY A 150 -43.53 49.56 26.72
CA GLY A 150 -42.90 49.89 25.45
C GLY A 150 -41.49 50.47 25.58
N ASN A 151 -40.93 50.54 26.79
CA ASN A 151 -39.55 50.97 27.03
C ASN A 151 -38.54 49.83 26.82
N LEU A 152 -37.39 50.18 26.22
CA LEU A 152 -36.23 49.32 26.07
C LEU A 152 -35.13 49.77 27.04
N TYR A 153 -34.75 48.87 27.96
CA TYR A 153 -33.70 49.09 28.93
C TYR A 153 -32.43 48.32 28.54
N GLU A 154 -31.26 48.91 28.78
CA GLU A 154 -29.98 48.19 28.78
C GLU A 154 -29.52 47.99 30.21
N THR A 155 -29.06 46.78 30.50
CA THR A 155 -28.47 46.44 31.79
C THR A 155 -27.25 45.54 31.65
N TYR A 156 -26.44 45.51 32.70
CA TYR A 156 -25.31 44.62 32.87
C TYR A 156 -25.41 44.00 34.27
N ILE A 157 -25.55 42.68 34.32
CA ILE A 157 -25.70 41.92 35.57
C ILE A 157 -24.45 41.08 35.80
N GLU A 158 -23.81 41.32 36.95
CA GLU A 158 -22.63 40.59 37.39
C GLU A 158 -22.98 39.74 38.62
N PRO A 159 -22.79 38.41 38.57
CA PRO A 159 -23.08 37.56 39.72
C PRO A 159 -22.04 37.77 40.82
N ASN A 160 -22.34 38.67 41.76
CA ASN A 160 -21.55 38.83 42.98
C ASN A 160 -22.04 37.88 44.07
N SER A 161 -21.11 37.25 44.79
CA SER A 161 -21.37 36.38 45.95
C SER A 161 -21.80 37.17 47.19
N GLU A 162 -21.38 38.44 47.31
CA GLU A 162 -21.75 39.33 48.42
C GLU A 162 -23.25 39.64 48.44
N PHE A 163 -23.88 39.57 49.62
CA PHE A 163 -25.33 39.73 49.81
C PHE A 163 -25.80 41.20 49.73
N TYR A 164 -24.95 42.15 50.12
CA TYR A 164 -25.33 43.57 50.23
C TYR A 164 -25.11 44.39 48.94
N ARG A 165 -24.46 43.82 47.93
CA ARG A 165 -24.14 44.53 46.68
C ARG A 165 -25.17 44.20 45.61
N SER A 166 -25.78 45.25 45.04
CA SER A 166 -26.66 45.11 43.87
C SER A 166 -25.91 44.39 42.74
N GLN A 167 -26.55 43.37 42.14
CA GLN A 167 -25.97 42.64 41.01
C GLN A 167 -26.02 43.45 39.71
N GLU A 168 -26.94 44.41 39.61
CA GLU A 168 -27.06 45.31 38.49
C GLU A 168 -26.02 46.42 38.59
N ARG A 169 -25.09 46.48 37.62
CA ARG A 169 -24.14 47.61 37.54
C ARG A 169 -24.85 48.90 37.12
N TYR A 170 -25.72 48.82 36.11
CA TYR A 170 -26.55 49.93 35.64
C TYR A 170 -27.84 49.42 34.99
N VAL A 171 -28.85 50.31 34.92
CA VAL A 171 -30.08 50.14 34.14
C VAL A 171 -30.35 51.48 33.48
N LYS A 172 -30.42 51.52 32.15
CA LYS A 172 -30.66 52.76 31.39
C LYS A 172 -31.76 52.52 30.35
N SER A 173 -32.79 53.39 30.32
CA SER A 173 -33.77 53.40 29.23
C SER A 173 -33.16 54.07 27.99
N ILE A 174 -33.23 53.41 26.85
CA ILE A 174 -32.58 53.87 25.60
C ILE A 174 -33.59 54.23 24.52
N TYR A 175 -34.69 53.47 24.43
CA TYR A 175 -35.65 53.62 23.34
C TYR A 175 -37.08 53.36 23.85
N ASN A 176 -38.07 54.02 23.25
CA ASN A 176 -39.49 53.78 23.50
C ASN A 176 -40.22 53.59 22.16
N ALA A 177 -40.85 52.44 21.99
CA ALA A 177 -41.50 52.06 20.74
C ALA A 177 -42.87 52.75 20.49
N GLN A 178 -43.46 53.38 21.52
CA GLN A 178 -44.76 54.06 21.54
C GLN A 178 -45.99 53.20 21.11
N ASP A 179 -45.78 51.93 20.73
CA ASP A 179 -46.78 51.06 20.10
C ASP A 179 -47.08 49.81 20.93
N GLY A 180 -47.07 49.97 22.26
CA GLY A 180 -47.37 48.91 23.23
C GLY A 180 -46.15 48.10 23.67
N ALA A 181 -46.41 46.95 24.29
CA ALA A 181 -45.40 46.08 24.89
C ALA A 181 -44.39 45.55 23.86
N ILE A 182 -43.12 45.44 24.27
CA ILE A 182 -42.07 44.84 23.43
C ILE A 182 -42.10 43.32 23.60
N VAL A 183 -42.75 42.64 22.67
CA VAL A 183 -43.06 41.21 22.74
C VAL A 183 -41.86 40.34 22.35
N GLY A 184 -40.97 40.85 21.50
CA GLY A 184 -39.80 40.11 21.04
C GLY A 184 -38.58 41.00 20.84
N LEU A 185 -37.43 40.53 21.32
CA LEU A 185 -36.15 41.20 21.15
C LEU A 185 -35.09 40.17 20.75
N TYR A 186 -34.28 40.51 19.75
CA TYR A 186 -33.15 39.70 19.35
C TYR A 186 -31.97 40.58 18.97
N VAL A 187 -30.78 40.22 19.44
CA VAL A 187 -29.52 40.93 19.18
C VAL A 187 -28.52 39.96 18.55
N ASP A 188 -27.84 40.43 17.51
CA ASP A 188 -26.83 39.66 16.79
C ASP A 188 -25.59 40.49 16.48
N MET A 189 -24.44 39.82 16.29
CA MET A 189 -23.22 40.44 15.77
C MET A 189 -23.11 40.16 14.27
N LEU A 190 -22.97 41.22 13.48
CA LEU A 190 -22.74 41.10 12.06
C LEU A 190 -21.33 40.57 11.82
N SER A 191 -21.22 39.38 11.27
CA SER A 191 -19.95 38.66 11.14
C SER A 191 -18.96 39.31 10.17
N SER A 192 -19.46 40.11 9.23
CA SER A 192 -18.66 40.93 8.31
C SER A 192 -17.98 42.13 8.99
N ARG A 193 -18.51 42.63 10.12
CA ARG A 193 -17.98 43.76 10.89
C ARG A 193 -18.30 43.59 12.40
N PRO A 194 -17.34 43.13 13.22
CA PRO A 194 -17.61 42.75 14.62
C PRO A 194 -18.03 43.91 15.53
N ASP A 195 -17.85 45.17 15.12
CA ASP A 195 -18.31 46.36 15.86
C ASP A 195 -19.75 46.79 15.52
N THR A 196 -20.35 46.14 14.53
CA THR A 196 -21.75 46.40 14.15
C THR A 196 -22.67 45.38 14.83
N ARG A 197 -23.75 45.89 15.44
CA ARG A 197 -24.80 45.08 16.04
C ARG A 197 -26.07 45.21 15.24
N ARG A 198 -26.81 44.11 15.14
CA ARG A 198 -28.18 44.06 14.63
C ARG A 198 -29.12 43.88 15.81
N ILE A 199 -30.22 44.62 15.80
CA ILE A 199 -31.28 44.50 16.80
C ILE A 199 -32.61 44.36 16.05
N MET A 200 -33.34 43.29 16.36
CA MET A 200 -34.73 43.10 15.95
C MET A 200 -35.62 43.37 17.15
N LEU A 201 -36.58 44.27 16.99
CA LEU A 201 -37.55 44.63 18.02
C LEU A 201 -38.95 44.43 17.46
N ALA A 202 -39.72 43.55 18.10
CA ALA A 202 -41.09 43.24 17.72
C ALA A 202 -42.07 43.76 18.79
N THR A 203 -43.03 44.57 18.36
CA THR A 203 -44.27 44.85 19.09
C THR A 203 -45.39 43.98 18.52
N SER A 204 -46.62 44.14 19.01
CA SER A 204 -47.79 43.42 18.47
C SER A 204 -48.11 43.80 17.01
N HIS A 205 -47.68 44.97 16.55
CA HIS A 205 -48.05 45.52 15.23
C HIS A 205 -46.85 45.91 14.37
N LYS A 206 -45.66 46.10 14.96
CA LYS A 206 -44.46 46.55 14.25
C LYS A 206 -43.29 45.63 14.49
N LEU A 207 -42.55 45.36 13.42
CA LEU A 207 -41.23 44.77 13.47
C LEU A 207 -40.20 45.81 13.03
N LEU A 208 -39.34 46.21 13.95
CA LEU A 208 -38.26 47.17 13.75
C LEU A 208 -36.94 46.41 13.61
N HIS A 209 -36.17 46.78 12.59
CA HIS A 209 -34.79 46.32 12.41
C HIS A 209 -33.85 47.53 12.54
N PHE A 210 -32.93 47.45 13.49
CA PHE A 210 -31.82 48.38 13.64
C PHE A 210 -30.52 47.66 13.31
N SER A 211 -29.62 48.36 12.62
CA SER A 211 -28.25 47.90 12.43
C SER A 211 -27.30 49.07 12.34
N GLY A 212 -26.30 49.09 13.21
CA GLY A 212 -25.37 50.20 13.31
C GLY A 212 -24.13 49.84 14.10
N ARG A 213 -23.18 50.78 14.18
CA ARG A 213 -21.97 50.62 14.97
C ARG A 213 -22.27 50.91 16.44
N THR A 214 -21.83 50.02 17.31
CA THR A 214 -21.91 50.25 18.76
C THR A 214 -20.70 51.01 19.28
N SER A 215 -20.89 51.87 20.29
CA SER A 215 -19.81 52.69 20.85
C SER A 215 -19.21 52.02 22.08
N ARG A 216 -17.99 51.49 21.95
CA ARG A 216 -17.16 51.10 23.10
C ARG A 216 -16.49 52.34 23.71
N GLN A 217 -17.17 53.02 24.64
CA GLN A 217 -16.54 54.05 25.47
C GLN A 217 -16.22 53.46 26.85
N GLY A 218 -14.96 53.07 27.06
CA GLY A 218 -14.40 52.68 28.36
C GLY A 218 -14.12 51.19 28.57
N ASN A 219 -13.50 50.86 29.72
CA ASN A 219 -13.27 49.49 30.20
C ASN A 219 -14.59 48.71 30.29
N GLU A 220 -14.50 47.39 30.09
CA GLU A 220 -15.63 46.45 30.14
C GLU A 220 -16.55 46.72 31.34
N GLY A 221 -17.85 46.91 31.06
CA GLY A 221 -18.90 47.01 32.09
C GLY A 221 -19.14 48.38 32.73
N SER A 222 -18.58 49.49 32.22
CA SER A 222 -18.81 50.83 32.80
C SER A 222 -19.68 51.79 31.96
N GLY A 223 -20.01 51.48 30.71
CA GLY A 223 -20.74 52.39 29.82
C GLY A 223 -21.84 51.70 29.01
N SER A 224 -22.88 52.46 28.67
CA SER A 224 -23.95 52.06 27.75
C SER A 224 -23.41 51.97 26.32
N ILE A 225 -23.57 50.82 25.69
CA ILE A 225 -23.04 50.52 24.35
C ILE A 225 -24.08 50.81 23.27
N TYR A 226 -25.36 50.59 23.59
CA TYR A 226 -26.45 50.69 22.62
C TYR A 226 -27.04 52.11 22.50
N THR A 227 -26.83 53.02 23.46
CA THR A 227 -27.41 54.38 23.42
C THR A 227 -27.15 55.08 22.08
N LYS A 228 -25.88 55.14 21.65
CA LYS A 228 -25.52 55.85 20.42
C LYS A 228 -26.14 55.22 19.17
N LEU A 229 -26.35 53.90 19.16
CA LEU A 229 -26.94 53.19 18.03
C LEU A 229 -28.39 53.61 17.81
N PHE A 230 -29.18 53.71 18.88
CA PHE A 230 -30.58 54.16 18.79
C PHE A 230 -30.73 55.67 18.55
N GLU A 231 -29.74 56.48 18.94
CA GLU A 231 -29.71 57.91 18.63
C GLU A 231 -29.29 58.19 17.17
N SER A 232 -28.40 57.38 16.59
CA SER A 232 -27.82 57.62 15.27
C SER A 232 -28.56 56.97 14.10
N GLU A 233 -29.17 55.80 14.32
CA GLU A 233 -29.75 54.98 13.23
C GLU A 233 -31.28 55.09 13.18
N VAL A 234 -31.83 55.15 11.96
CA VAL A 234 -33.28 55.08 11.71
C VAL A 234 -33.67 53.63 11.46
N PRO A 235 -34.67 53.06 12.17
CA PRO A 235 -35.06 51.68 11.97
C PRO A 235 -35.73 51.46 10.63
N ALA A 236 -35.49 50.30 10.03
CA ALA A 236 -36.40 49.77 9.02
C ALA A 236 -37.65 49.23 9.73
N VAL A 237 -38.83 49.61 9.26
CA VAL A 237 -40.12 49.28 9.90
C VAL A 237 -40.95 48.42 8.96
N TYR A 238 -41.47 47.32 9.48
CA TYR A 238 -42.55 46.54 8.87
C TYR A 238 -43.77 46.62 9.80
N GLU A 239 -44.87 47.19 9.31
CA GLU A 239 -46.08 47.50 10.10
C GLU A 239 -47.29 46.75 9.52
N ILE A 240 -48.16 46.29 10.42
CA ILE A 240 -49.39 45.57 10.10
C ILE A 240 -50.59 46.39 10.60
N ASP A 241 -51.69 46.36 9.84
CA ASP A 241 -52.93 47.05 10.19
C ASP A 241 -53.48 46.61 11.56
N ARG A 242 -53.89 47.59 12.36
CA ARG A 242 -54.44 47.37 13.71
C ARG A 242 -55.78 46.64 13.63
N THR A 243 -55.80 45.39 14.06
CA THR A 243 -57.03 44.60 14.26
C THR A 243 -57.55 44.80 15.68
N SER A 244 -58.88 44.72 15.87
CA SER A 244 -59.55 45.07 17.14
C SER A 244 -59.26 44.12 18.31
N THR A 245 -58.74 42.93 18.03
CA THR A 245 -58.30 41.95 19.02
C THR A 245 -56.78 41.96 19.05
N ALA A 246 -56.17 41.94 20.25
CA ALA A 246 -54.72 41.79 20.38
C ALA A 246 -54.36 40.30 20.29
N PRO A 247 -53.92 39.77 19.13
CA PRO A 247 -53.54 38.37 19.05
C PRO A 247 -52.22 38.12 19.80
N PRO A 248 -51.92 36.85 20.13
CA PRO A 248 -50.58 36.48 20.56
C PRO A 248 -49.57 36.87 19.47
N SER A 249 -48.52 37.57 19.87
CA SER A 249 -47.36 37.87 19.03
C SER A 249 -46.12 37.26 19.69
N SER A 250 -45.14 36.88 18.89
CA SER A 250 -43.86 36.37 19.38
C SER A 250 -42.81 36.49 18.28
N LEU A 251 -41.58 36.85 18.64
CA LEU A 251 -40.43 36.80 17.74
C LEU A 251 -39.57 35.59 18.11
N VAL A 252 -39.29 34.74 17.14
CA VAL A 252 -38.47 33.53 17.31
C VAL A 252 -37.37 33.51 16.26
N VAL A 253 -36.22 32.95 16.63
CA VAL A 253 -35.06 32.80 15.76
C VAL A 253 -34.69 31.32 15.69
N SER A 254 -34.18 30.89 14.53
CA SER A 254 -33.76 29.50 14.32
C SER A 254 -32.64 29.10 15.28
N PRO A 255 -32.64 27.84 15.74
CA PRO A 255 -31.53 27.23 16.47
C PRO A 255 -30.20 27.20 15.69
N ASP A 256 -29.11 26.85 16.37
CA ASP A 256 -27.78 26.72 15.78
C ASP A 256 -27.66 25.39 15.01
N PRO A 257 -27.12 25.35 13.78
CA PRO A 257 -27.05 24.10 13.02
C PRO A 257 -26.16 23.07 13.71
N SER A 258 -26.66 21.83 13.86
CA SER A 258 -25.97 20.74 14.56
C SER A 258 -24.67 20.25 13.88
N ASP A 259 -24.49 20.56 12.59
CA ASP A 259 -23.40 20.05 11.73
C ASP A 259 -22.11 20.90 11.73
N THR A 260 -21.99 21.87 12.64
CA THR A 260 -20.71 22.57 12.83
C THR A 260 -19.82 21.78 13.79
N PRO A 261 -18.77 21.06 13.34
CA PRO A 261 -17.80 20.52 14.26
C PRO A 261 -17.21 21.67 15.10
N LEU A 262 -17.08 21.46 16.41
CA LEU A 262 -16.51 22.42 17.38
C LEU A 262 -15.10 22.95 17.05
N SER A 263 -14.50 22.54 15.93
CA SER A 263 -13.14 22.86 15.49
C SER A 263 -13.03 24.08 14.56
N THR A 264 -14.13 24.72 14.15
CA THR A 264 -14.06 25.95 13.35
C THR A 264 -14.91 27.05 13.96
N LEU A 265 -14.41 27.69 15.02
CA LEU A 265 -14.94 28.96 15.53
C LEU A 265 -14.89 30.12 14.50
N ASP A 266 -14.34 29.88 13.30
CA ASP A 266 -14.12 30.89 12.25
C ASP A 266 -14.94 30.67 10.96
N SER A 267 -16.13 30.06 11.03
CA SER A 267 -17.11 30.14 9.92
C SER A 267 -18.21 31.18 10.23
N PRO A 268 -18.04 32.45 9.81
CA PRO A 268 -18.94 33.56 10.12
C PRO A 268 -20.33 33.53 9.45
N ASN A 269 -20.68 32.48 8.70
CA ASN A 269 -21.88 32.43 7.85
C ASN A 269 -22.92 31.41 8.32
N ILE A 270 -23.32 31.49 9.60
CA ILE A 270 -24.57 30.86 10.02
C ILE A 270 -25.72 31.74 9.50
N GLU A 271 -26.32 31.34 8.37
CA GLU A 271 -27.56 31.96 7.87
C GLU A 271 -28.71 31.64 8.83
N ARG A 272 -28.92 32.50 9.84
CA ARG A 272 -30.05 32.38 10.77
C ARG A 272 -31.35 32.79 10.10
N VAL A 273 -32.46 32.32 10.64
CA VAL A 273 -33.81 32.69 10.18
C VAL A 273 -34.59 33.26 11.35
N TYR A 274 -35.38 34.30 11.10
CA TYR A 274 -36.34 34.82 12.07
C TYR A 274 -37.75 34.50 11.63
N ALA A 275 -38.66 34.38 12.59
CA ALA A 275 -40.09 34.32 12.39
C ALA A 275 -40.79 35.22 13.40
N TRP A 276 -41.69 36.06 12.91
CA TRP A 276 -42.54 36.93 13.72
C TRP A 276 -44.00 36.51 13.55
N LEU A 277 -44.61 36.15 14.66
CA LEU A 277 -46.03 35.85 14.73
C LEU A 277 -46.82 37.16 14.86
N SER A 278 -47.77 37.36 13.95
CA SER A 278 -48.63 38.53 13.86
C SER A 278 -50.09 38.15 13.67
N SER A 279 -51.00 39.14 13.68
CA SER A 279 -52.43 38.93 13.42
C SER A 279 -52.75 38.33 12.06
N GLN A 280 -51.91 38.57 11.05
CA GLN A 280 -52.12 38.11 9.67
C GLN A 280 -51.50 36.73 9.38
N GLY A 281 -50.59 36.27 10.24
CA GLY A 281 -49.85 35.04 10.06
C GLY A 281 -48.40 35.14 10.55
N ILE A 282 -47.54 34.27 10.02
CA ILE A 282 -46.12 34.17 10.40
C ILE A 282 -45.26 34.81 9.31
N LEU A 283 -44.64 35.94 9.62
CA LEU A 283 -43.64 36.56 8.75
C LEU A 283 -42.29 35.94 9.04
N TYR A 284 -41.67 35.27 8.06
CA TYR A 284 -40.37 34.64 8.25
C TYR A 284 -39.39 35.05 7.15
N GLY A 285 -38.10 35.08 7.49
CA GLY A 285 -37.07 35.52 6.57
C GLY A 285 -35.67 35.16 7.03
N LYS A 286 -34.73 35.11 6.08
CA LYS A 286 -33.32 34.88 6.40
C LYS A 286 -32.71 36.16 6.96
N LEU A 287 -32.00 36.03 8.08
CA LEU A 287 -31.13 37.07 8.62
C LEU A 287 -29.86 37.12 7.77
N LEU A 288 -29.86 37.94 6.72
CA LEU A 288 -28.71 38.12 5.83
C LEU A 288 -27.47 38.60 6.58
N SER A 289 -26.34 37.91 6.50
CA SER A 289 -25.09 38.30 7.19
C SER A 289 -24.21 39.28 6.39
N THR A 290 -24.46 39.38 5.08
CA THR A 290 -23.67 40.17 4.13
C THR A 290 -24.55 41.19 3.41
N ALA A 291 -24.34 42.49 3.68
CA ALA A 291 -24.87 43.58 2.86
C ALA A 291 -23.81 44.68 2.71
N PRO A 292 -23.79 45.42 1.59
CA PRO A 292 -22.82 46.50 1.35
C PRO A 292 -22.97 47.69 2.30
N ASP A 293 -24.17 47.92 2.86
CA ASP A 293 -24.48 49.00 3.80
C ASP A 293 -25.42 48.50 4.93
N PRO A 294 -25.13 48.73 6.23
CA PRO A 294 -25.98 48.28 7.33
C PRO A 294 -27.40 48.87 7.25
N ALA A 295 -27.55 50.16 6.95
CA ALA A 295 -28.87 50.82 6.95
C ALA A 295 -29.84 50.26 5.88
N LEU A 296 -29.33 49.70 4.77
CA LEU A 296 -30.15 49.09 3.72
C LEU A 296 -30.49 47.62 4.02
N LEU A 297 -29.79 47.00 4.97
CA LEU A 297 -29.93 45.59 5.31
C LEU A 297 -31.34 45.27 5.79
N GLY A 298 -31.93 46.12 6.63
CA GLY A 298 -33.30 45.93 7.13
C GLY A 298 -34.36 45.98 6.02
N LYS A 299 -34.21 46.85 5.02
CA LYS A 299 -35.14 46.95 3.90
C LYS A 299 -35.04 45.75 2.95
N GLN A 300 -33.82 45.26 2.70
CA GLN A 300 -33.60 44.04 1.91
C GLN A 300 -34.15 42.81 2.63
N LEU A 301 -33.92 42.70 3.94
CA LEU A 301 -34.45 41.64 4.79
C LEU A 301 -35.98 41.53 4.66
N PHE A 302 -36.70 42.64 4.85
CA PHE A 302 -38.16 42.62 4.74
C PHE A 302 -38.66 42.38 3.32
N LYS A 303 -37.91 42.78 2.29
CA LYS A 303 -38.26 42.49 0.89
C LYS A 303 -38.13 41.00 0.54
N GLU A 304 -37.15 40.30 1.12
CA GLU A 304 -36.94 38.86 0.91
C GLU A 304 -37.78 37.99 1.87
N SER A 305 -38.36 38.59 2.91
CA SER A 305 -39.22 37.88 3.86
C SER A 305 -40.53 37.43 3.22
N LYS A 306 -41.00 36.25 3.63
CA LYS A 306 -42.25 35.65 3.17
C LYS A 306 -43.26 35.65 4.30
N LEU A 307 -44.52 35.86 3.96
CA LEU A 307 -45.64 35.80 4.91
C LEU A 307 -46.40 34.48 4.72
N LEU A 308 -46.38 33.63 5.72
CA LEU A 308 -47.27 32.48 5.80
C LEU A 308 -48.62 32.93 6.34
N LEU A 309 -49.61 33.03 5.46
CA LEU A 309 -50.97 33.39 5.82
C LEU A 309 -51.62 32.27 6.64
N GLN A 310 -52.40 32.65 7.64
CA GLN A 310 -53.12 31.70 8.49
C GLN A 310 -54.08 30.81 7.68
N SER A 311 -54.62 31.32 6.56
CA SER A 311 -55.53 30.57 5.66
C SER A 311 -54.91 29.37 4.97
N VAL A 312 -53.57 29.34 4.81
CA VAL A 312 -52.85 28.21 4.21
C VAL A 312 -52.79 27.02 5.18
N LEU A 313 -52.97 27.29 6.48
CA LEU A 313 -53.01 26.26 7.49
C LEU A 313 -54.32 25.48 7.39
N PRO A 314 -54.27 24.16 7.63
CA PRO A 314 -55.41 23.28 7.40
C PRO A 314 -56.58 23.68 8.30
N PRO A 315 -57.81 23.81 7.76
CA PRO A 315 -58.97 24.25 8.53
C PRO A 315 -59.29 23.26 9.65
N ILE A 316 -59.52 23.78 10.85
CA ILE A 316 -59.91 22.97 12.01
C ILE A 316 -61.36 22.54 11.84
N GLN A 317 -61.56 21.22 11.88
CA GLN A 317 -62.87 20.60 11.87
C GLN A 317 -63.42 20.55 13.29
N THR A 318 -64.71 20.85 13.45
CA THR A 318 -65.43 20.61 14.70
C THR A 318 -65.52 19.10 14.99
N SER A 319 -65.85 18.71 16.22
CA SER A 319 -66.15 17.32 16.61
C SER A 319 -67.28 16.68 15.77
N SER A 320 -68.06 17.49 15.02
CA SER A 320 -69.08 17.03 14.07
C SER A 320 -68.63 17.01 12.60
N GLY A 321 -67.32 17.15 12.31
CA GLY A 321 -66.75 17.10 10.96
C GLY A 321 -67.03 18.32 10.06
N ARG A 322 -67.69 19.38 10.56
CA ARG A 322 -67.88 20.64 9.82
C ARG A 322 -66.72 21.60 10.08
N GLY A 323 -66.21 22.27 9.06
CA GLY A 323 -65.19 23.32 9.21
C GLY A 323 -65.73 24.52 10.00
N ARG A 324 -64.94 25.05 10.95
CA ARG A 324 -65.31 26.29 11.66
C ARG A 324 -65.27 27.49 10.70
N ALA A 325 -66.21 28.43 10.87
CA ALA A 325 -66.32 29.65 10.05
C ALA A 325 -65.16 30.65 10.29
N HIS A 326 -64.48 30.57 11.43
CA HIS A 326 -63.31 31.36 11.75
C HIS A 326 -62.17 30.43 12.18
N GLN A 327 -61.02 30.54 11.55
CA GLN A 327 -59.82 29.79 11.96
C GLN A 327 -59.27 30.41 13.25
N PRO A 328 -59.01 29.61 14.29
CA PRO A 328 -58.47 30.12 15.54
C PRO A 328 -57.03 30.57 15.36
N HIS A 329 -56.64 31.60 16.13
CA HIS A 329 -55.31 32.19 16.08
C HIS A 329 -54.20 31.19 16.44
N ILE A 330 -53.03 31.37 15.84
CA ILE A 330 -51.82 30.62 16.18
C ILE A 330 -51.40 31.06 17.57
N SER A 331 -51.31 30.11 18.50
CA SER A 331 -50.99 30.39 19.92
C SER A 331 -49.50 30.61 20.16
N SER A 332 -48.65 29.86 19.48
CA SER A 332 -47.20 29.89 19.64
C SER A 332 -46.53 29.35 18.37
N VAL A 333 -45.28 29.77 18.15
CA VAL A 333 -44.45 29.38 17.00
C VAL A 333 -43.07 28.98 17.50
N ALA A 334 -42.47 27.97 16.90
CA ALA A 334 -41.05 27.65 17.02
C ALA A 334 -40.45 27.42 15.63
N LEU A 335 -39.15 27.70 15.49
CA LEU A 335 -38.41 27.45 14.25
C LEU A 335 -37.50 26.25 14.43
N THR A 336 -37.52 25.35 13.46
CA THR A 336 -36.45 24.36 13.27
C THR A 336 -35.47 24.83 12.20
N GLN A 337 -34.55 23.98 11.75
CA GLN A 337 -33.58 24.37 10.73
C GLN A 337 -34.25 24.67 9.38
N PHE A 338 -35.28 23.90 9.01
CA PHE A 338 -35.98 23.98 7.72
C PHE A 338 -37.50 24.14 7.83
N HIS A 339 -38.10 23.94 9.00
CA HIS A 339 -39.54 24.00 9.21
C HIS A 339 -39.96 25.06 10.24
N ILE A 340 -41.23 25.42 10.19
CA ILE A 340 -41.92 26.30 11.13
C ILE A 340 -42.94 25.43 11.86
N LEU A 341 -42.79 25.32 13.17
CA LEU A 341 -43.75 24.66 14.05
C LEU A 341 -44.75 25.71 14.52
N ALA A 342 -46.04 25.51 14.23
CA ALA A 342 -47.11 26.36 14.70
C ALA A 342 -48.08 25.55 15.56
N LEU A 343 -48.47 26.11 16.70
CA LEU A 343 -49.45 25.52 17.61
C LEU A 343 -50.80 26.23 17.48
N ILE A 344 -51.85 25.48 17.14
CA ILE A 344 -53.19 26.01 16.87
C ILE A 344 -54.22 25.17 17.63
N GLU A 345 -54.87 25.73 18.66
CA GLU A 345 -55.87 25.03 19.51
C GLU A 345 -55.48 23.57 19.88
N GLY A 346 -54.23 23.36 20.30
CA GLY A 346 -53.75 22.02 20.69
C GLY A 346 -53.27 21.13 19.54
N ARG A 347 -53.28 21.63 18.31
CA ARG A 347 -52.73 20.98 17.12
C ARG A 347 -51.36 21.52 16.78
N ILE A 348 -50.39 20.64 16.55
CA ILE A 348 -49.04 21.02 16.09
C ILE A 348 -48.98 20.81 14.58
N THR A 349 -48.67 21.89 13.87
CA THR A 349 -48.45 21.87 12.42
C THR A 349 -47.00 22.23 12.11
N ALA A 350 -46.31 21.40 11.33
CA ALA A 350 -44.98 21.68 10.82
C ALA A 350 -45.08 22.04 9.34
N VAL A 351 -44.69 23.26 9.00
CA VAL A 351 -44.67 23.76 7.63
C VAL A 351 -43.23 23.94 7.17
N ASN A 352 -42.89 23.43 6.00
CA ASN A 352 -41.57 23.60 5.42
C ASN A 352 -41.38 25.03 4.89
N ARG A 353 -40.28 25.66 5.25
CA ARG A 353 -39.96 27.05 4.90
C ARG A 353 -39.64 27.25 3.41
N LEU A 354 -39.20 26.20 2.71
CA LEU A 354 -38.71 26.32 1.35
C LEU A 354 -39.84 26.27 0.31
N ASP A 355 -40.83 25.41 0.53
CA ASP A 355 -41.94 25.14 -0.39
C ASP A 355 -43.34 25.37 0.20
N ASP A 356 -43.43 25.84 1.46
CA ASP A 356 -44.66 26.07 2.21
C ASP A 356 -45.55 24.81 2.36
N SER A 357 -44.98 23.61 2.16
CA SER A 357 -45.69 22.34 2.30
C SER A 357 -45.87 21.95 3.77
N ILE A 358 -47.03 21.37 4.10
CA ILE A 358 -47.31 20.87 5.45
C ILE A 358 -46.76 19.45 5.56
N VAL A 359 -45.77 19.26 6.42
CA VAL A 359 -45.06 17.98 6.61
C VAL A 359 -45.66 17.17 7.76
N TYR A 360 -46.16 17.85 8.79
CA TYR A 360 -46.74 17.22 9.97
C TYR A 360 -47.94 18.02 10.48
N ASN A 361 -48.98 17.33 10.94
CA ASN A 361 -50.24 17.97 11.31
C ASN A 361 -51.11 17.12 12.25
N GLN A 362 -50.81 17.10 13.55
CA GLN A 362 -51.46 16.22 14.52
C GLN A 362 -52.06 16.98 15.71
N GLN A 363 -53.24 16.53 16.15
CA GLN A 363 -53.87 16.96 17.40
C GLN A 363 -53.11 16.29 18.55
N VAL A 364 -52.46 17.08 19.40
CA VAL A 364 -51.67 16.58 20.54
C VAL A 364 -52.38 16.82 21.85
N LEU A 365 -53.05 17.97 21.99
CA LEU A 365 -53.76 18.36 23.21
C LEU A 365 -55.26 18.14 23.09
N GLU A 366 -55.88 17.76 24.21
CA GLU A 366 -57.34 17.65 24.32
C GLU A 366 -58.01 19.03 24.42
N ALA A 367 -59.30 19.08 24.08
CA ALA A 367 -60.06 20.33 24.09
C ALA A 367 -60.32 20.81 25.53
N GLY A 368 -59.46 21.70 26.03
CA GLY A 368 -59.60 22.29 27.36
C GLY A 368 -58.27 22.56 28.07
N ASP A 369 -57.18 21.93 27.62
CA ASP A 369 -55.86 22.14 28.22
C ASP A 369 -55.27 23.49 27.84
N SER A 370 -54.86 24.27 28.84
CA SER A 370 -54.15 25.53 28.64
C SER A 370 -52.70 25.24 28.26
N CYS A 371 -52.29 25.65 27.05
CA CYS A 371 -50.91 25.55 26.60
C CYS A 371 -50.12 26.82 26.97
N LEU A 372 -48.91 26.63 27.50
CA LEU A 372 -47.97 27.72 27.81
C LEU A 372 -47.23 28.19 26.55
N GLY A 373 -46.90 27.27 25.63
CA GLY A 373 -46.28 27.58 24.35
C GLY A 373 -45.34 26.51 23.82
N LEU A 374 -44.77 26.78 22.64
CA LEU A 374 -43.68 26.05 22.01
C LEU A 374 -42.33 26.69 22.37
N PHE A 375 -41.35 25.86 22.71
CA PHE A 375 -40.01 26.30 23.08
C PHE A 375 -38.97 25.52 22.29
N SER A 376 -37.89 26.19 21.89
CA SER A 376 -36.78 25.59 21.16
C SER A 376 -35.48 25.82 21.90
N ASP A 377 -34.72 24.76 22.14
CA ASP A 377 -33.35 24.87 22.62
C ASP A 377 -32.44 25.31 21.47
N ARG A 378 -31.87 26.51 21.60
CA ARG A 378 -31.03 27.09 20.56
C ARG A 378 -29.73 26.32 20.33
N GLN A 379 -29.15 25.72 21.38
CA GLN A 379 -27.83 25.08 21.29
C GLN A 379 -27.94 23.59 20.94
N LYS A 380 -28.94 22.90 21.48
CA LYS A 380 -29.09 21.44 21.33
C LYS A 380 -30.12 21.02 20.28
N ASN A 381 -30.86 21.97 19.70
CA ASN A 381 -31.90 21.73 18.69
C ASN A 381 -33.01 20.77 19.15
N THR A 382 -33.40 20.85 20.42
CA THR A 382 -34.55 20.15 20.98
C THR A 382 -35.77 21.07 21.03
N TYR A 383 -36.97 20.51 20.90
CA TYR A 383 -38.20 21.28 20.80
C TYR A 383 -39.22 20.74 21.79
N TRP A 384 -39.91 21.63 22.48
CA TRP A 384 -40.74 21.29 23.63
C TRP A 384 -42.07 22.02 23.58
N VAL A 385 -43.12 21.34 24.02
CA VAL A 385 -44.46 21.91 24.21
C VAL A 385 -44.81 21.74 25.68
N PHE A 386 -45.14 22.84 26.36
CA PHE A 386 -45.59 22.79 27.74
C PHE A 386 -47.08 23.11 27.82
N THR A 387 -47.80 22.26 28.55
CA THR A 387 -49.15 22.56 29.01
C THR A 387 -49.10 23.00 30.47
N SER A 388 -50.24 23.24 31.11
CA SER A 388 -50.30 23.50 32.55
C SER A 388 -49.91 22.29 33.41
N ARG A 389 -49.89 21.07 32.87
CA ARG A 389 -49.66 19.83 33.66
C ARG A 389 -48.70 18.84 33.02
N GLU A 390 -48.65 18.81 31.71
CA GLU A 390 -47.90 17.83 30.92
C GLU A 390 -46.84 18.50 30.04
N ILE A 391 -45.78 17.74 29.77
CA ILE A 391 -44.63 18.14 28.96
C ILE A 391 -44.57 17.21 27.76
N PHE A 392 -44.45 17.78 26.57
CA PHE A 392 -44.24 17.03 25.33
C PHE A 392 -42.93 17.45 24.67
N GLU A 393 -42.17 16.48 24.20
CA GLU A 393 -40.99 16.68 23.36
C GLU A 393 -41.38 16.47 21.90
N VAL A 394 -41.00 17.40 21.03
CA VAL A 394 -41.15 17.26 19.58
C VAL A 394 -39.81 16.77 19.04
N VAL A 395 -39.73 15.45 18.83
CA VAL A 395 -38.55 14.76 18.32
C VAL A 395 -38.46 14.96 16.81
N VAL A 396 -37.32 15.47 16.36
CA VAL A 396 -37.04 15.72 14.93
C VAL A 396 -36.05 14.69 14.40
N THR A 397 -36.46 13.87 13.44
CA THR A 397 -35.61 12.85 12.81
C THR A 397 -35.26 13.22 11.35
N ASP A 398 -33.96 13.23 11.04
CA ASP A 398 -33.36 13.56 9.72
C ASP A 398 -34.13 14.62 8.90
N GLU A 399 -34.26 15.83 9.48
CA GLU A 399 -35.03 16.94 8.91
C GLU A 399 -34.64 17.28 7.46
N ALA A 400 -33.36 17.06 7.10
CA ALA A 400 -32.81 17.40 5.80
C ALA A 400 -33.18 16.42 4.66
N ARG A 401 -33.83 15.28 4.95
CA ARG A 401 -34.02 14.16 4.00
C ARG A 401 -34.64 14.54 2.66
N ASN A 402 -35.59 15.47 2.65
CA ASN A 402 -36.33 15.90 1.46
C ASN A 402 -35.85 17.25 0.91
N VAL A 403 -34.92 17.91 1.59
CA VAL A 403 -34.46 19.26 1.23
C VAL A 403 -33.77 19.27 -0.14
N TRP A 404 -33.02 18.22 -0.48
CA TRP A 404 -32.35 18.14 -1.79
C TRP A 404 -33.36 18.09 -2.96
N LYS A 405 -34.50 17.40 -2.82
CA LYS A 405 -35.55 17.34 -3.86
C LYS A 405 -36.13 18.73 -4.11
N ILE A 406 -36.39 19.47 -3.03
CA ILE A 406 -36.97 20.82 -3.10
C ILE A 406 -35.98 21.79 -3.74
N LEU A 407 -34.71 21.76 -3.31
CA LEU A 407 -33.65 22.59 -3.88
C LEU A 407 -33.41 22.29 -5.35
N LEU A 408 -33.52 21.02 -5.74
CA LEU A 408 -33.40 20.59 -7.13
C LEU A 408 -34.54 21.16 -8.00
N ARG A 409 -35.79 21.12 -7.52
CA ARG A 409 -36.93 21.75 -8.21
C ARG A 409 -36.78 23.27 -8.31
N GLN A 410 -36.13 23.91 -7.33
CA GLN A 410 -35.82 25.35 -7.35
C GLN A 410 -34.61 25.71 -8.24
N GLY A 411 -33.92 24.73 -8.84
CA GLY A 411 -32.72 24.96 -9.65
C GLY A 411 -31.45 25.27 -8.84
N HIS A 412 -31.48 25.08 -7.52
CA HIS A 412 -30.33 25.30 -6.63
C HIS A 412 -29.48 24.05 -6.48
N TYR A 413 -28.83 23.66 -7.57
CA TYR A 413 -28.11 22.40 -7.72
C TYR A 413 -26.94 22.19 -6.76
N GLU A 414 -26.09 23.21 -6.57
CA GLU A 414 -24.94 23.10 -5.65
C GLU A 414 -25.39 22.85 -4.21
N LYS A 415 -26.45 23.52 -3.78
CA LYS A 415 -27.04 23.32 -2.45
C LYS A 415 -27.67 21.93 -2.37
N ALA A 416 -28.40 21.49 -3.39
CA ALA A 416 -28.98 20.15 -3.45
C ALA A 416 -27.92 19.05 -3.32
N GLN A 417 -26.75 19.20 -3.95
CA GLN A 417 -25.65 18.24 -3.86
C GLN A 417 -25.07 18.12 -2.45
N ARG A 418 -25.07 19.21 -1.66
CA ARG A 418 -24.62 19.17 -0.25
C ARG A 418 -25.56 18.37 0.65
N TYR A 419 -26.87 18.43 0.37
CA TYR A 419 -27.89 17.71 1.16
C TYR A 419 -28.18 16.28 0.67
N ALA A 420 -27.70 15.90 -0.51
CA ALA A 420 -27.79 14.54 -1.01
C ALA A 420 -26.79 13.63 -0.28
N LYS A 421 -27.27 12.79 0.63
CA LYS A 421 -26.43 11.87 1.43
C LYS A 421 -26.26 10.53 0.72
N THR A 422 -27.35 9.95 0.21
CA THR A 422 -27.32 8.61 -0.41
C THR A 422 -26.79 8.64 -1.85
N ALA A 423 -26.33 7.49 -2.35
CA ALA A 423 -25.83 7.36 -3.72
C ALA A 423 -26.92 7.66 -4.75
N GLU A 424 -28.14 7.17 -4.53
CA GLU A 424 -29.31 7.42 -5.37
C GLU A 424 -29.71 8.90 -5.40
N GLN A 425 -29.67 9.57 -4.25
CA GLN A 425 -29.92 11.01 -4.17
C GLN A 425 -28.88 11.80 -4.97
N LYS A 426 -27.60 11.46 -4.81
CA LYS A 426 -26.50 12.10 -5.54
C LYS A 426 -26.61 11.86 -7.05
N ASP A 427 -27.06 10.68 -7.43
CA ASP A 427 -27.25 10.30 -8.81
C ASP A 427 -28.42 11.05 -9.48
N ALA A 428 -29.56 11.14 -8.79
CA ALA A 428 -30.71 11.94 -9.25
C ALA A 428 -30.34 13.42 -9.40
N VAL A 429 -29.59 13.96 -8.43
CA VAL A 429 -29.06 15.34 -8.53
C VAL A 429 -28.12 15.46 -9.73
N ALA A 430 -27.15 14.56 -9.88
CA ALA A 430 -26.17 14.59 -10.97
C ALA A 430 -26.86 14.54 -12.36
N SER A 431 -27.86 13.70 -12.53
CA SER A 431 -28.59 13.55 -13.80
C SER A 431 -29.28 14.85 -14.21
N MET A 432 -30.08 15.42 -13.30
CA MET A 432 -30.82 16.65 -13.55
C MET A 432 -29.90 17.87 -13.71
N THR A 433 -28.81 17.93 -12.93
CA THR A 433 -27.78 18.98 -13.10
C THR A 433 -27.07 18.89 -14.44
N GLY A 434 -26.78 17.67 -14.89
CA GLY A 434 -26.11 17.44 -16.17
C GLY A 434 -26.97 17.89 -17.34
N ASP A 435 -28.26 17.54 -17.32
CA ASP A 435 -29.22 17.94 -18.37
C ASP A 435 -29.37 19.46 -18.44
N HIS A 436 -29.48 20.11 -17.28
CA HIS A 436 -29.51 21.57 -17.22
C HIS A 436 -28.24 22.23 -17.76
N LEU A 437 -27.05 21.67 -17.47
CA LEU A 437 -25.79 22.19 -17.99
C LEU A 437 -25.64 21.98 -19.51
N ILE A 438 -26.19 20.88 -20.04
CA ILE A 438 -26.28 20.62 -21.49
C ILE A 438 -27.19 21.65 -22.18
N GLU A 439 -28.30 22.03 -21.54
CA GLU A 439 -29.20 23.10 -22.03
C GLU A 439 -28.52 24.47 -22.01
N GLN A 440 -27.73 24.77 -20.98
CA GLN A 440 -26.96 26.02 -20.88
C GLN A 440 -25.74 26.09 -21.82
N GLY A 441 -25.40 25.00 -22.52
CA GLY A 441 -24.23 24.94 -23.39
C GLY A 441 -22.88 24.74 -22.66
N LYS A 442 -22.89 24.42 -21.36
CA LYS A 442 -21.68 24.18 -20.55
C LYS A 442 -21.29 22.70 -20.58
N PHE A 443 -20.83 22.22 -21.73
CA PHE A 443 -20.61 20.78 -21.97
C PHE A 443 -19.50 20.16 -21.12
N LEU A 444 -18.41 20.88 -20.82
CA LEU A 444 -17.30 20.36 -20.01
C LEU A 444 -17.69 20.11 -18.56
N GLU A 445 -18.47 21.02 -17.97
CA GLU A 445 -19.01 20.86 -16.61
C GLU A 445 -20.04 19.73 -16.59
N ALA A 446 -20.93 19.69 -17.59
CA ALA A 446 -21.92 18.63 -17.75
C ALA A 446 -21.26 17.24 -17.83
N ALA A 447 -20.18 17.11 -18.61
CA ALA A 447 -19.43 15.86 -18.76
C ALA A 447 -18.89 15.32 -17.43
N ASN A 448 -18.38 16.20 -16.55
CA ASN A 448 -17.88 15.79 -15.23
C ASN A 448 -19.00 15.28 -14.31
N VAL A 449 -20.18 15.89 -14.41
CA VAL A 449 -21.32 15.58 -13.54
C VAL A 449 -22.06 14.34 -14.05
N LEU A 450 -22.38 14.28 -15.34
CA LEU A 450 -22.99 13.12 -15.99
C LEU A 450 -22.09 11.88 -15.95
N GLY A 451 -20.77 12.07 -15.96
CA GLY A 451 -19.82 10.97 -15.79
C GLY A 451 -20.00 10.19 -14.48
N LYS A 452 -20.52 10.85 -13.44
CA LYS A 452 -20.84 10.24 -12.14
C LYS A 452 -22.26 9.70 -12.04
N SER A 453 -23.13 10.05 -12.98
CA SER A 453 -24.52 9.62 -12.99
C SER A 453 -24.69 8.19 -13.52
N THR A 454 -25.85 7.58 -13.28
CA THR A 454 -26.28 6.29 -13.82
C THR A 454 -27.07 6.42 -15.12
N LYS A 455 -27.22 7.64 -15.66
CA LYS A 455 -27.87 7.89 -16.95
C LYS A 455 -27.28 7.01 -18.05
N ALA A 456 -28.14 6.56 -18.96
CA ALA A 456 -27.79 5.68 -20.07
C ALA A 456 -26.60 6.25 -20.84
N PHE A 457 -25.60 5.39 -21.07
CA PHE A 457 -24.31 5.81 -21.61
C PHE A 457 -24.47 6.34 -23.04
N GLU A 458 -25.31 5.68 -23.82
CA GLU A 458 -25.60 5.95 -25.22
C GLU A 458 -26.22 7.33 -25.39
N ASP A 459 -27.24 7.65 -24.59
CA ASP A 459 -27.94 8.94 -24.65
C ASP A 459 -26.99 10.11 -24.39
N VAL A 460 -26.12 9.98 -23.38
CA VAL A 460 -25.15 11.03 -23.05
C VAL A 460 -24.07 11.14 -24.12
N ALA A 461 -23.53 10.02 -24.60
CA ALA A 461 -22.50 10.02 -25.63
C ALA A 461 -23.03 10.63 -26.95
N LEU A 462 -24.24 10.23 -27.38
CA LEU A 462 -24.90 10.79 -28.55
C LEU A 462 -25.15 12.29 -28.40
N SER A 463 -25.58 12.75 -27.22
CA SER A 463 -25.80 14.19 -26.98
C SER A 463 -24.54 15.05 -27.17
N PHE A 464 -23.35 14.50 -26.88
CA PHE A 464 -22.07 15.19 -27.13
C PHE A 464 -21.63 15.07 -28.60
N ILE A 465 -21.86 13.91 -29.23
CA ILE A 465 -21.52 13.67 -30.63
C ILE A 465 -22.37 14.55 -31.56
N ASP A 466 -23.68 14.62 -31.35
CA ASP A 466 -24.62 15.43 -32.14
C ASP A 466 -24.29 16.93 -32.08
N LYS A 467 -23.73 17.38 -30.95
CA LYS A 467 -23.27 18.75 -30.75
C LYS A 467 -21.84 19.00 -31.24
N GLY A 468 -21.14 17.97 -31.71
CA GLY A 468 -19.76 18.05 -32.20
C GLY A 468 -18.70 18.28 -31.11
N GLU A 469 -19.03 18.09 -29.84
CA GLU A 469 -18.18 18.46 -28.70
C GLU A 469 -17.30 17.28 -28.23
N GLN A 470 -16.22 17.04 -28.97
CA GLN A 470 -15.28 15.94 -28.70
C GLN A 470 -14.49 16.11 -27.38
N ASP A 471 -14.23 17.35 -26.96
CA ASP A 471 -13.50 17.62 -25.70
C ASP A 471 -14.36 17.27 -24.47
N ALA A 472 -15.67 17.54 -24.54
CA ALA A 472 -16.62 17.16 -23.50
C ALA A 472 -16.82 15.63 -23.46
N LEU A 473 -16.92 14.98 -24.63
CA LEU A 473 -16.98 13.53 -24.74
C LEU A 473 -15.75 12.87 -24.11
N ARG A 474 -14.54 13.33 -24.43
CA ARG A 474 -13.29 12.83 -23.82
C ARG A 474 -13.35 12.93 -22.29
N LYS A 475 -13.77 14.08 -21.76
CA LYS A 475 -13.85 14.29 -20.31
C LYS A 475 -14.88 13.36 -19.67
N TYR A 476 -16.03 13.18 -20.32
CA TYR A 476 -17.08 12.26 -19.87
C TYR A 476 -16.57 10.82 -19.82
N LEU A 477 -15.90 10.34 -20.87
CA LEU A 477 -15.33 8.99 -20.94
C LEU A 477 -14.24 8.78 -19.88
N LEU A 478 -13.38 9.77 -19.62
CA LEU A 478 -12.38 9.70 -18.54
C LEU A 478 -13.03 9.54 -17.16
N VAL A 479 -14.10 10.27 -16.89
CA VAL A 479 -14.83 10.16 -15.61
C VAL A 479 -15.54 8.82 -15.51
N LYS A 480 -16.19 8.36 -16.59
CA LYS A 480 -16.86 7.04 -16.63
C LYS A 480 -15.88 5.88 -16.47
N LEU A 481 -14.70 5.95 -17.08
CA LEU A 481 -13.65 4.94 -16.90
C LEU A 481 -13.18 4.88 -15.43
N GLY A 482 -13.18 6.02 -14.73
CA GLY A 482 -12.89 6.10 -13.30
C GLY A 482 -13.99 5.55 -12.39
N THR A 483 -15.27 5.66 -12.79
CA THR A 483 -16.41 5.18 -11.99
C THR A 483 -16.73 3.70 -12.22
N LEU A 484 -16.38 3.14 -13.38
CA LEU A 484 -16.61 1.73 -13.68
C LEU A 484 -15.79 0.81 -12.78
N LYS A 485 -16.45 -0.27 -12.31
CA LYS A 485 -15.81 -1.30 -11.49
C LYS A 485 -14.67 -1.96 -12.28
N LYS A 486 -13.54 -2.21 -11.61
CA LYS A 486 -12.37 -2.91 -12.18
C LYS A 486 -12.69 -4.33 -12.70
N SER A 487 -13.79 -4.93 -12.24
CA SER A 487 -14.28 -6.23 -12.71
C SER A 487 -14.81 -6.22 -14.14
N ALA A 488 -15.25 -5.06 -14.65
CA ALA A 488 -15.83 -4.93 -15.98
C ALA A 488 -14.74 -4.74 -17.06
N THR A 489 -13.83 -5.72 -17.19
CA THR A 489 -12.63 -5.62 -18.05
C THR A 489 -12.94 -5.29 -19.50
N MET A 490 -13.91 -5.98 -20.13
CA MET A 490 -14.26 -5.74 -21.53
C MET A 490 -14.79 -4.33 -21.79
N GLN A 491 -15.66 -3.82 -20.92
CA GLN A 491 -16.18 -2.45 -21.03
C GLN A 491 -15.09 -1.41 -20.84
N ARG A 492 -14.17 -1.64 -19.90
CA ARG A 492 -13.01 -0.77 -19.68
C ARG A 492 -12.06 -0.75 -20.88
N ILE A 493 -11.79 -1.91 -21.49
CA ILE A 493 -10.96 -2.02 -22.69
C ILE A 493 -11.60 -1.27 -23.86
N MET A 494 -12.88 -1.49 -24.15
CA MET A 494 -13.56 -0.78 -25.24
C MET A 494 -13.56 0.74 -25.04
N LEU A 495 -13.85 1.20 -23.83
CA LEU A 495 -13.81 2.63 -23.51
C LEU A 495 -12.39 3.18 -23.62
N ALA A 496 -11.37 2.46 -23.14
CA ALA A 496 -9.99 2.88 -23.24
C ALA A 496 -9.52 2.97 -24.71
N SER A 497 -9.84 1.97 -25.54
CA SER A 497 -9.54 1.99 -26.98
C SER A 497 -10.22 3.17 -27.68
N TRP A 498 -11.50 3.43 -27.38
CA TRP A 498 -12.21 4.58 -27.96
C TRP A 498 -11.59 5.92 -27.51
N LEU A 499 -11.16 5.99 -26.26
CA LEU A 499 -10.53 7.18 -25.69
C LEU A 499 -9.14 7.44 -26.32
N VAL A 500 -8.37 6.39 -26.64
CA VAL A 500 -7.13 6.50 -27.44
C VAL A 500 -7.43 7.11 -28.81
N GLU A 501 -8.44 6.61 -29.51
CA GLU A 501 -8.84 7.15 -30.82
C GLU A 501 -9.25 8.63 -30.75
N ILE A 502 -10.01 9.03 -29.73
CA ILE A 502 -10.38 10.44 -29.50
C ILE A 502 -9.15 11.29 -29.18
N PHE A 503 -8.20 10.80 -28.37
CA PHE A 503 -6.94 11.51 -28.11
C PHE A 503 -6.13 11.69 -29.40
N MET A 504 -5.96 10.64 -30.21
CA MET A 504 -5.21 10.71 -31.47
C MET A 504 -5.87 11.66 -32.47
N THR A 505 -7.19 11.58 -32.61
CA THR A 505 -7.96 12.49 -33.46
C THR A 505 -7.80 13.93 -33.02
N LYS A 506 -7.83 14.20 -31.70
CA LYS A 506 -7.63 15.55 -31.17
C LYS A 506 -6.21 16.07 -31.39
N LEU A 507 -5.19 15.23 -31.20
CA LEU A 507 -3.80 15.61 -31.46
C LEU A 507 -3.60 15.93 -32.95
N ASN A 508 -4.19 15.13 -33.85
CA ASN A 508 -4.21 15.42 -35.30
C ASN A 508 -4.89 16.75 -35.61
N GLN A 509 -6.09 17.00 -35.06
CA GLN A 509 -6.76 18.29 -35.24
C GLN A 509 -5.91 19.47 -34.77
N LEU A 510 -5.23 19.35 -33.63
CA LEU A 510 -4.39 20.43 -33.10
C LEU A 510 -3.18 20.66 -34.00
N ASP A 511 -2.47 19.63 -34.42
CA ASP A 511 -1.34 19.77 -35.34
C ASP A 511 -1.74 20.27 -36.72
N ASP A 512 -2.89 19.85 -37.25
CA ASP A 512 -3.44 20.37 -38.50
C ASP A 512 -3.78 21.86 -38.36
N THR A 513 -4.37 22.28 -37.24
CA THR A 513 -4.66 23.70 -36.98
C THR A 513 -3.40 24.54 -36.79
N ILE A 514 -2.31 23.96 -36.27
CA ILE A 514 -1.01 24.64 -36.15
C ILE A 514 -0.36 24.73 -37.53
N SER A 515 -0.33 23.64 -38.30
CA SER A 515 0.30 23.58 -39.63
C SER A 515 -0.40 24.49 -40.63
N THR A 516 -1.73 24.42 -40.74
CA THR A 516 -2.52 25.29 -41.62
C THR A 516 -2.38 26.77 -41.28
N LYS A 517 -2.28 27.12 -39.99
CA LYS A 517 -2.09 28.52 -39.56
C LYS A 517 -0.65 28.99 -39.70
N ALA A 518 0.34 28.12 -39.56
CA ALA A 518 1.74 28.43 -39.85
C ALA A 518 1.97 28.75 -41.33
N GLU A 519 1.20 28.13 -42.23
CA GLU A 519 1.22 28.44 -43.67
C GLU A 519 0.45 29.73 -44.03
N LEU A 520 -0.52 30.15 -43.22
CA LEU A 520 -1.39 31.31 -43.47
C LEU A 520 -0.88 32.63 -42.86
N THR A 521 0.14 32.61 -42.00
CA THR A 521 0.70 33.84 -41.40
C THR A 521 1.69 34.54 -42.33
N CYS A 522 1.14 35.22 -43.34
CA CYS A 522 1.77 36.39 -43.96
C CYS A 522 1.19 37.71 -43.44
N ASP A 523 -0.01 37.76 -42.82
CA ASP A 523 -0.60 39.02 -42.32
C ASP A 523 -1.52 38.80 -41.08
N ASP A 524 -1.23 39.54 -39.99
CA ASP A 524 -2.04 39.95 -38.82
C ASP A 524 -3.13 39.00 -38.21
N ALA A 525 -2.77 38.24 -37.16
CA ALA A 525 -3.64 37.89 -35.99
C ALA A 525 -2.91 37.02 -34.92
N GLY A 526 -1.97 37.60 -34.15
CA GLY A 526 -1.08 36.85 -33.23
C GLY A 526 -1.65 36.34 -31.89
N THR A 527 -2.91 36.59 -31.52
CA THR A 527 -3.43 36.29 -30.16
C THR A 527 -4.07 34.91 -29.97
N THR A 528 -4.51 34.24 -31.04
CA THR A 528 -5.18 32.91 -30.93
C THR A 528 -4.19 31.74 -31.14
N THR A 529 -3.04 32.00 -31.77
CA THR A 529 -2.00 31.00 -32.05
C THR A 529 -1.31 30.53 -30.77
N GLN A 530 -0.95 31.45 -29.88
CA GLN A 530 -0.34 31.14 -28.58
C GLN A 530 -1.24 30.22 -27.72
N GLN A 531 -2.55 30.48 -27.68
CA GLN A 531 -3.49 29.64 -26.92
C GLN A 531 -3.67 28.23 -27.49
N THR A 532 -3.36 28.02 -28.77
CA THR A 532 -3.50 26.70 -29.41
C THR A 532 -2.20 25.90 -29.27
N GLU A 533 -1.05 26.57 -29.42
CA GLU A 533 0.27 26.00 -29.13
C GLU A 533 0.42 25.60 -27.65
N GLU A 534 -0.19 26.35 -26.71
CA GLU A 534 -0.23 25.98 -25.28
C GLU A 534 -1.10 24.74 -25.00
N LYS A 535 -2.14 24.48 -25.80
CA LYS A 535 -3.07 23.36 -25.57
C LYS A 535 -2.51 22.00 -26.00
N LEU A 536 -1.62 21.96 -26.98
CA LEU A 536 -1.00 20.73 -27.47
C LEU A 536 -0.17 20.00 -26.38
N PRO A 537 0.80 20.63 -25.70
CA PRO A 537 1.57 19.96 -24.65
C PRO A 537 0.69 19.56 -23.46
N VAL A 538 -0.38 20.32 -23.17
CA VAL A 538 -1.35 19.96 -22.12
C VAL A 538 -2.08 18.67 -22.47
N ILE A 539 -2.62 18.55 -23.68
CA ILE A 539 -3.34 17.33 -24.10
C ILE A 539 -2.40 16.14 -24.27
N ARG A 540 -1.16 16.36 -24.73
CA ARG A 540 -0.13 15.31 -24.74
C ARG A 540 0.14 14.81 -23.32
N LYS A 541 0.33 15.72 -22.35
CA LYS A 541 0.52 15.34 -20.95
C LYS A 541 -0.70 14.63 -20.37
N GLU A 542 -1.92 15.05 -20.70
CA GLU A 542 -3.14 14.33 -20.31
C GLU A 542 -3.20 12.91 -20.88
N PHE A 543 -2.74 12.71 -22.12
CA PHE A 543 -2.61 11.40 -22.74
C PHE A 543 -1.54 10.54 -22.05
N GLU A 544 -0.38 11.13 -21.75
CA GLU A 544 0.70 10.45 -21.02
C GLU A 544 0.22 10.00 -19.62
N ASP A 545 -0.45 10.90 -18.88
CA ASP A 545 -1.06 10.61 -17.59
C ASP A 545 -2.14 9.52 -17.71
N PHE A 546 -2.92 9.51 -18.80
CA PHE A 546 -3.93 8.50 -19.08
C PHE A 546 -3.31 7.11 -19.29
N LEU A 547 -2.27 7.01 -20.12
CA LEU A 547 -1.57 5.75 -20.38
C LEU A 547 -0.94 5.17 -19.11
N ILE A 548 -0.32 6.01 -18.29
CA ILE A 548 0.30 5.58 -17.02
C ILE A 548 -0.76 5.04 -16.05
N ARG A 549 -1.92 5.71 -15.94
CA ARG A 549 -2.98 5.33 -14.99
C ARG A 549 -3.74 4.07 -15.41
N TYR A 550 -3.94 3.86 -16.72
CA TYR A 550 -4.81 2.81 -17.26
C TYR A 550 -4.07 1.72 -18.04
N LYS A 551 -2.78 1.49 -17.77
CA LYS A 551 -1.93 0.47 -18.42
C LYS A 551 -2.58 -0.93 -18.49
N SER A 552 -3.30 -1.35 -17.46
CA SER A 552 -3.93 -2.68 -17.40
C SER A 552 -5.21 -2.79 -18.24
N ASP A 553 -5.86 -1.67 -18.54
CA ASP A 553 -7.13 -1.63 -19.26
C ASP A 553 -6.92 -1.46 -20.78
N LEU A 554 -5.68 -1.23 -21.23
CA LEU A 554 -5.35 -1.06 -22.65
C LEU A 554 -4.93 -2.41 -23.25
N ASP A 555 -5.63 -2.85 -24.28
CA ASP A 555 -5.17 -3.98 -25.08
C ASP A 555 -4.01 -3.55 -25.99
N ARG A 556 -2.93 -4.34 -26.01
CA ARG A 556 -1.69 -3.97 -26.67
C ARG A 556 -1.85 -3.88 -28.17
N ARG A 557 -2.49 -4.88 -28.78
CA ARG A 557 -2.60 -5.00 -30.24
C ARG A 557 -3.42 -3.87 -30.83
N THR A 558 -4.62 -3.68 -30.30
CA THR A 558 -5.53 -2.60 -30.73
C THR A 558 -4.90 -1.22 -30.52
N THR A 559 -4.23 -0.97 -29.40
CA THR A 559 -3.58 0.33 -29.16
C THR A 559 -2.46 0.59 -30.17
N TYR A 560 -1.64 -0.41 -30.49
CA TYR A 560 -0.62 -0.27 -31.54
C TYR A 560 -1.23 -0.01 -32.92
N GLU A 561 -2.30 -0.71 -33.28
CA GLU A 561 -2.99 -0.52 -34.57
C GLU A 561 -3.57 0.89 -34.69
N ILE A 562 -4.27 1.38 -33.65
CA ILE A 562 -4.87 2.72 -33.64
C ILE A 562 -3.79 3.80 -33.73
N ILE A 563 -2.77 3.76 -32.87
CA ILE A 563 -1.74 4.81 -32.90
C ILE A 563 -0.94 4.76 -34.22
N SER A 564 -0.68 3.57 -34.75
CA SER A 564 -0.01 3.40 -36.04
C SER A 564 -0.86 3.89 -37.20
N SER A 565 -2.19 3.71 -37.19
CA SER A 565 -3.07 4.20 -38.27
C SER A 565 -3.11 5.73 -38.30
N HIS A 566 -2.93 6.39 -37.16
CA HIS A 566 -2.83 7.84 -37.07
C HIS A 566 -1.43 8.40 -37.37
N GLY A 567 -0.41 7.54 -37.57
CA GLY A 567 0.96 7.97 -37.93
C GLY A 567 1.73 8.65 -36.79
N ARG A 568 1.34 8.42 -35.53
CA ARG A 568 1.89 9.12 -34.36
C ARG A 568 3.01 8.35 -33.68
N GLU A 569 4.23 8.51 -34.20
CA GLU A 569 5.39 7.74 -33.75
C GLU A 569 5.86 8.10 -32.32
N GLN A 570 5.78 9.38 -31.91
CA GLN A 570 6.24 9.82 -30.60
C GLN A 570 5.36 9.24 -29.48
N GLU A 571 4.05 9.33 -29.65
CA GLU A 571 3.05 8.79 -28.74
C GLU A 571 3.11 7.25 -28.71
N LEU A 572 3.41 6.62 -29.85
CA LEU A 572 3.59 5.16 -29.95
C LEU A 572 4.83 4.68 -29.18
N LEU A 573 5.96 5.40 -29.29
CA LEU A 573 7.16 5.12 -28.50
C LEU A 573 6.92 5.32 -27.01
N PHE A 574 6.17 6.36 -26.65
CA PHE A 574 5.78 6.59 -25.25
C PHE A 574 4.91 5.43 -24.73
N PHE A 575 3.91 5.01 -25.51
CA PHE A 575 3.08 3.84 -25.17
C PHE A 575 3.92 2.57 -24.99
N ALA A 576 4.84 2.29 -25.92
CA ALA A 576 5.73 1.13 -25.83
C ALA A 576 6.62 1.17 -24.58
N ASN A 577 7.11 2.36 -24.19
CA ASN A 577 7.84 2.55 -22.92
C ASN A 577 6.95 2.32 -21.69
N VAL A 578 5.69 2.77 -21.71
CA VAL A 578 4.75 2.56 -20.58
C VAL A 578 4.35 1.09 -20.43
N VAL A 579 4.15 0.38 -21.56
CA VAL A 579 3.81 -1.04 -21.57
C VAL A 579 5.00 -1.92 -21.20
N ASP A 580 6.21 -1.35 -21.16
CA ASP A 580 7.49 -2.06 -21.02
C ASP A 580 7.78 -3.00 -22.21
N ASP A 581 7.29 -2.65 -23.41
CA ASP A 581 7.58 -3.39 -24.64
C ASP A 581 8.89 -2.88 -25.26
N PHE A 582 10.00 -3.24 -24.61
CA PHE A 582 11.32 -2.82 -25.01
C PHE A 582 11.82 -3.52 -26.28
N ASP A 583 11.27 -4.70 -26.64
CA ASP A 583 11.57 -5.40 -27.90
C ASP A 583 11.14 -4.52 -29.08
N TYR A 584 9.91 -4.00 -29.02
CA TYR A 584 9.44 -3.04 -30.01
C TYR A 584 10.30 -1.77 -30.06
N VAL A 585 10.58 -1.15 -28.91
CA VAL A 585 11.36 0.11 -28.85
C VAL A 585 12.78 -0.08 -29.40
N ILE A 586 13.47 -1.16 -29.04
CA ILE A 586 14.81 -1.43 -29.54
C ILE A 586 14.77 -1.75 -31.03
N SER A 587 13.81 -2.55 -31.50
CA SER A 587 13.64 -2.83 -32.93
C SER A 587 13.44 -1.55 -33.75
N TYR A 588 12.67 -0.60 -33.23
CA TYR A 588 12.41 0.69 -33.85
C TYR A 588 13.68 1.54 -33.96
N TRP A 589 14.46 1.66 -32.88
CA TRP A 589 15.71 2.43 -32.89
C TRP A 589 16.79 1.77 -33.76
N VAL A 590 16.85 0.43 -33.77
CA VAL A 590 17.75 -0.35 -34.62
C VAL A 590 17.43 -0.16 -36.09
N GLN A 591 16.14 -0.15 -36.47
CA GLN A 591 15.71 0.09 -37.85
C GLN A 591 16.07 1.50 -38.35
N ARG A 592 16.11 2.49 -37.44
CA ARG A 592 16.52 3.87 -37.74
C ARG A 592 18.02 4.15 -37.57
N GLU A 593 18.82 3.11 -37.31
CA GLU A 593 20.26 3.20 -37.08
C GLU A 593 20.67 4.15 -35.93
N ARG A 594 19.75 4.44 -34.99
CA ARG A 594 20.02 5.26 -33.80
C ARG A 594 20.51 4.39 -32.65
N TRP A 595 21.74 3.90 -32.81
CA TRP A 595 22.40 2.98 -31.87
C TRP A 595 22.50 3.49 -30.41
N PRO A 596 22.82 4.78 -30.14
CA PRO A 596 22.97 5.27 -28.77
C PRO A 596 21.67 5.22 -27.95
N GLU A 597 20.52 5.45 -28.59
CA GLU A 597 19.22 5.40 -27.92
C GLU A 597 18.73 3.97 -27.71
N ALA A 598 18.96 3.09 -28.69
CA ALA A 598 18.78 1.65 -28.52
C ALA A 598 19.58 1.14 -27.32
N MET A 599 20.83 1.61 -27.18
CA MET A 599 21.70 1.29 -26.05
C MET A 599 21.19 1.90 -24.73
N ALA A 600 20.68 3.13 -24.74
CA ALA A 600 20.11 3.77 -23.55
C ALA A 600 18.89 3.00 -23.02
N VAL A 601 18.07 2.45 -23.92
CA VAL A 601 16.95 1.57 -23.58
C VAL A 601 17.47 0.24 -23.05
N LEU A 602 18.44 -0.38 -23.73
CA LEU A 602 19.04 -1.65 -23.31
C LEU A 602 19.74 -1.57 -21.95
N LYS A 603 20.40 -0.44 -21.62
CA LYS A 603 21.01 -0.17 -20.31
C LYS A 603 20.03 -0.26 -19.14
N LYS A 604 18.74 0.04 -19.39
CA LYS A 604 17.68 -0.05 -18.37
C LYS A 604 17.12 -1.47 -18.20
N GLN A 605 17.40 -2.36 -19.16
CA GLN A 605 16.84 -3.70 -19.18
C GLN A 605 17.72 -4.73 -18.51
N THR A 606 17.07 -5.72 -17.89
CA THR A 606 17.69 -6.91 -17.31
C THR A 606 17.28 -8.20 -18.03
N GLY A 607 16.35 -8.12 -18.99
CA GLY A 607 15.82 -9.28 -19.71
C GLY A 607 16.85 -9.90 -20.66
N PRO A 608 17.21 -11.19 -20.51
CA PRO A 608 18.31 -11.81 -21.25
C PRO A 608 18.02 -12.00 -22.75
N ASP A 609 16.76 -12.22 -23.12
CA ASP A 609 16.37 -12.51 -24.51
C ASP A 609 16.63 -11.34 -25.48
N MET A 610 16.48 -10.11 -25.01
CA MET A 610 16.78 -8.90 -25.78
C MET A 610 18.27 -8.82 -26.11
N PHE A 611 19.14 -9.15 -25.15
CA PHE A 611 20.58 -9.18 -25.38
C PHE A 611 20.95 -10.21 -26.45
N TYR A 612 20.31 -11.38 -26.48
CA TYR A 612 20.63 -12.39 -27.51
C TYR A 612 20.24 -11.96 -28.92
N ARG A 613 19.07 -11.33 -29.10
CA ARG A 613 18.60 -10.88 -30.43
C ARG A 613 19.42 -9.72 -30.97
N TYR A 614 19.65 -8.70 -30.15
CA TYR A 614 20.24 -7.43 -30.60
C TYR A 614 21.76 -7.37 -30.47
N SER A 615 22.40 -8.28 -29.70
CA SER A 615 23.86 -8.30 -29.54
C SER A 615 24.60 -8.46 -30.87
N THR A 616 24.07 -9.24 -31.81
CA THR A 616 24.73 -9.44 -33.12
C THR A 616 24.91 -8.15 -33.91
N VAL A 617 23.92 -7.25 -33.83
CA VAL A 617 23.89 -5.94 -34.51
C VAL A 617 24.58 -4.87 -33.69
N LEU A 618 24.34 -4.83 -32.38
CA LEU A 618 24.93 -3.80 -31.52
C LEU A 618 26.44 -4.02 -31.29
N MET A 619 26.92 -5.26 -31.30
CA MET A 619 28.33 -5.55 -31.06
C MET A 619 29.23 -5.04 -32.20
N SER A 620 28.75 -5.02 -33.44
CA SER A 620 29.53 -4.49 -34.59
C SER A 620 29.69 -2.97 -34.58
N HIS A 621 28.74 -2.24 -33.97
CA HIS A 621 28.74 -0.77 -33.97
C HIS A 621 29.09 -0.14 -32.61
N LEU A 622 28.63 -0.71 -31.50
CA LEU A 622 28.82 -0.22 -30.12
C LEU A 622 29.35 -1.32 -29.18
N GLY A 623 30.41 -2.01 -29.59
CA GLY A 623 30.95 -3.15 -28.84
C GLY A 623 31.45 -2.82 -27.43
N VAL A 624 32.00 -1.62 -27.19
CA VAL A 624 32.54 -1.23 -25.87
C VAL A 624 31.41 -1.03 -24.86
N ASP A 625 30.45 -0.16 -25.17
CA ASP A 625 29.29 0.12 -24.33
C ASP A 625 28.47 -1.16 -24.06
N LEU A 626 28.30 -2.00 -25.08
CA LEU A 626 27.54 -3.24 -24.94
C LEU A 626 28.22 -4.18 -23.95
N VAL A 627 29.54 -4.41 -24.08
CA VAL A 627 30.27 -5.30 -23.18
C VAL A 627 30.30 -4.78 -21.76
N GLU A 628 30.41 -3.47 -21.53
CA GLU A 628 30.29 -2.91 -20.18
C GLU A 628 28.92 -3.18 -19.54
N VAL A 629 27.85 -3.10 -20.33
CA VAL A 629 26.50 -3.44 -19.85
C VAL A 629 26.37 -4.94 -19.59
N MET A 630 26.89 -5.78 -20.49
CA MET A 630 26.88 -7.23 -20.31
C MET A 630 27.70 -7.68 -19.10
N MET A 631 28.81 -7.01 -18.79
CA MET A 631 29.61 -7.30 -17.58
C MET A 631 28.88 -6.92 -16.28
N ARG A 632 27.98 -5.93 -16.32
CA ARG A 632 27.16 -5.55 -15.15
C ARG A 632 26.00 -6.52 -14.92
N GLN A 633 25.57 -7.24 -15.94
CA GLN A 633 24.41 -8.15 -15.90
C GLN A 633 24.89 -9.59 -15.62
N GLY A 634 24.51 -10.15 -14.47
CA GLY A 634 24.94 -11.50 -14.05
C GLY A 634 24.08 -12.67 -14.54
N ASN A 635 23.01 -12.41 -15.30
CA ASN A 635 21.99 -13.40 -15.67
C ASN A 635 22.07 -13.86 -17.15
N LEU A 636 23.14 -13.50 -17.87
CA LEU A 636 23.31 -13.81 -19.29
C LEU A 636 23.99 -15.16 -19.49
N ASP A 637 23.41 -15.97 -20.36
CA ASP A 637 23.99 -17.22 -20.85
C ASP A 637 25.01 -16.89 -21.95
N ALA A 638 26.28 -17.09 -21.64
CA ALA A 638 27.39 -16.83 -22.53
C ALA A 638 27.29 -17.64 -23.84
N LYS A 639 26.68 -18.84 -23.82
CA LYS A 639 26.58 -19.72 -25.00
C LYS A 639 25.78 -19.10 -26.14
N LYS A 640 24.69 -18.40 -25.82
CA LYS A 640 23.81 -17.76 -26.81
C LYS A 640 24.43 -16.49 -27.40
N LEU A 641 25.43 -15.93 -26.74
CA LEU A 641 26.15 -14.72 -27.17
C LEU A 641 27.35 -15.04 -28.05
N ILE A 642 27.84 -16.28 -28.05
CA ILE A 642 28.96 -16.74 -28.89
C ILE A 642 28.80 -16.33 -30.37
N PRO A 643 27.64 -16.48 -31.03
CA PRO A 643 27.49 -16.08 -32.43
C PRO A 643 27.75 -14.59 -32.65
N ALA A 644 27.29 -13.73 -31.71
CA ALA A 644 27.53 -12.29 -31.77
C ALA A 644 29.01 -11.95 -31.59
N LEU A 645 29.68 -12.61 -30.65
CA LEU A 645 31.11 -12.43 -30.38
C LEU A 645 31.99 -12.89 -31.56
N LEU A 646 31.63 -14.01 -32.19
CA LEU A 646 32.31 -14.51 -33.39
C LEU A 646 32.06 -13.60 -34.61
N ASN A 647 30.85 -13.06 -34.77
CA ASN A 647 30.55 -12.09 -35.82
C ASN A 647 31.36 -10.80 -35.64
N TYR A 648 31.48 -10.31 -34.41
CA TYR A 648 32.36 -9.20 -34.06
C TYR A 648 33.82 -9.50 -34.39
N ASN A 649 34.32 -10.69 -34.05
CA ASN A 649 35.71 -11.04 -34.35
C ASN A 649 35.98 -11.17 -35.86
N LYS A 650 34.99 -11.62 -36.65
CA LYS A 650 35.11 -11.66 -38.12
C LYS A 650 35.13 -10.27 -38.74
N THR A 651 34.34 -9.34 -38.21
CA THR A 651 34.15 -7.99 -38.79
C THR A 651 35.20 -6.98 -38.29
N VAL A 652 35.57 -7.06 -37.01
CA VAL A 652 36.43 -6.08 -36.32
C VAL A 652 37.69 -6.71 -35.71
N GLY A 653 37.70 -8.03 -35.50
CA GLY A 653 38.78 -8.72 -34.80
C GLY A 653 40.13 -8.79 -35.54
N SER A 654 40.17 -8.53 -36.85
CA SER A 654 41.41 -8.47 -37.63
C SER A 654 42.11 -7.11 -37.57
N THR A 655 41.42 -6.07 -37.11
CA THR A 655 41.93 -4.68 -37.11
C THR A 655 42.33 -4.19 -35.72
N VAL A 656 41.89 -4.87 -34.66
CA VAL A 656 42.07 -4.45 -33.27
C VAL A 656 43.09 -5.34 -32.55
N PRO A 657 44.08 -4.76 -31.84
CA PRO A 657 45.01 -5.53 -31.01
C PRO A 657 44.30 -6.37 -29.94
N LEU A 658 44.88 -7.52 -29.58
CA LEU A 658 44.31 -8.51 -28.64
C LEU A 658 43.77 -7.90 -27.33
N ASN A 659 44.46 -6.89 -26.78
CA ASN A 659 44.10 -6.23 -25.52
C ASN A 659 42.86 -5.32 -25.62
N GLN A 660 42.49 -4.89 -26.83
CA GLN A 660 41.35 -4.02 -27.09
C GLN A 660 40.14 -4.79 -27.63
N ASN A 661 40.28 -6.09 -27.86
CA ASN A 661 39.21 -6.93 -28.34
C ASN A 661 38.15 -7.14 -27.25
N GLN A 662 36.98 -6.52 -27.43
CA GLN A 662 35.91 -6.52 -26.44
C GLN A 662 35.30 -7.92 -26.24
N ALA A 663 35.34 -8.80 -27.24
CA ALA A 663 34.89 -10.18 -27.10
C ALA A 663 35.77 -10.98 -26.14
N ILE A 664 37.10 -10.78 -26.21
CA ILE A 664 38.06 -11.40 -25.29
C ILE A 664 37.85 -10.86 -23.88
N ARG A 665 37.68 -9.54 -23.73
CA ARG A 665 37.40 -8.91 -22.43
C ARG A 665 36.15 -9.49 -21.76
N TYR A 666 35.07 -9.69 -22.52
CA TYR A 666 33.84 -10.27 -21.99
C TYR A 666 34.01 -11.75 -21.60
N LEU A 667 34.63 -12.57 -22.45
CA LEU A 667 34.86 -13.98 -22.15
C LEU A 667 35.79 -14.19 -20.94
N LEU A 668 36.84 -13.39 -20.80
CA LEU A 668 37.69 -13.40 -19.61
C LEU A 668 36.94 -12.99 -18.34
N PHE A 669 35.97 -12.07 -18.44
CA PHE A 669 35.09 -11.73 -17.34
C PHE A 669 34.19 -12.91 -16.95
N CYS A 670 33.57 -13.58 -17.94
CA CYS A 670 32.76 -14.78 -17.68
C CYS A 670 33.56 -15.89 -16.98
N ILE A 671 34.82 -16.06 -17.34
CA ILE A 671 35.68 -17.10 -16.77
C ILE A 671 36.19 -16.71 -15.38
N ASN A 672 36.69 -15.48 -15.20
CA ASN A 672 37.34 -15.08 -13.94
C ASN A 672 36.37 -14.58 -12.86
N HIS A 673 35.27 -13.93 -13.24
CA HIS A 673 34.31 -13.34 -12.29
C HIS A 673 33.03 -14.15 -12.18
N ALA A 674 32.54 -14.72 -13.29
CA ALA A 674 31.35 -15.56 -13.28
C ALA A 674 31.64 -17.07 -13.12
N ASN A 675 32.93 -17.48 -13.06
CA ASN A 675 33.38 -18.87 -12.91
C ASN A 675 32.61 -19.85 -13.82
N SER A 676 32.34 -19.46 -15.06
CA SER A 676 31.63 -20.32 -16.01
C SER A 676 32.44 -21.60 -16.24
N THR A 677 31.81 -22.76 -16.10
CA THR A 677 32.42 -24.09 -16.34
C THR A 677 32.12 -24.63 -17.74
N GLU A 678 31.47 -23.82 -18.59
CA GLU A 678 30.94 -24.29 -19.87
C GLU A 678 32.01 -24.45 -20.97
N PRO A 679 32.19 -25.65 -21.55
CA PRO A 679 33.21 -25.90 -22.58
C PRO A 679 33.15 -25.00 -23.80
N ALA A 680 31.94 -24.57 -24.20
CA ALA A 680 31.76 -23.70 -25.35
C ALA A 680 32.44 -22.34 -25.16
N VAL A 681 32.35 -21.75 -23.96
CA VAL A 681 32.93 -20.44 -23.64
C VAL A 681 34.45 -20.52 -23.69
N HIS A 682 35.04 -21.51 -23.03
CA HIS A 682 36.49 -21.71 -23.03
C HIS A 682 37.02 -22.05 -24.44
N ASN A 683 36.31 -22.89 -25.19
CA ASN A 683 36.67 -23.22 -26.58
C ASN A 683 36.60 -22.00 -27.50
N THR A 684 35.61 -21.12 -27.31
CA THR A 684 35.54 -19.87 -28.09
C THR A 684 36.66 -18.92 -27.75
N LEU A 685 37.03 -18.77 -26.48
CA LEU A 685 38.18 -17.96 -26.08
C LEU A 685 39.49 -18.48 -26.69
N ILE A 686 39.73 -19.81 -26.62
CA ILE A 686 40.86 -20.46 -27.28
C ILE A 686 40.81 -20.19 -28.78
N SER A 687 39.62 -20.22 -29.39
CA SER A 687 39.49 -19.93 -30.82
C SER A 687 39.83 -18.50 -31.20
N LEU A 688 39.46 -17.52 -30.36
CA LEU A 688 39.81 -16.12 -30.57
C LEU A 688 41.31 -15.89 -30.41
N TYR A 689 41.95 -16.50 -29.41
CA TYR A 689 43.40 -16.41 -29.22
C TYR A 689 44.19 -17.09 -30.33
N ALA A 690 43.80 -18.30 -30.72
CA ALA A 690 44.49 -19.07 -31.76
C ALA A 690 44.35 -18.42 -33.15
N SER A 691 43.16 -17.88 -33.47
CA SER A 691 42.87 -17.24 -34.75
C SER A 691 43.44 -15.83 -34.93
N HIS A 692 43.90 -15.19 -33.83
CA HIS A 692 44.50 -13.87 -33.91
C HIS A 692 45.81 -13.88 -34.74
N HIS A 693 46.13 -12.77 -35.41
CA HIS A 693 47.26 -12.68 -36.34
C HIS A 693 48.64 -12.58 -35.66
N THR A 694 48.70 -12.33 -34.35
CA THR A 694 49.95 -12.13 -33.60
C THR A 694 50.63 -13.46 -33.30
N THR A 695 51.94 -13.58 -33.51
CA THR A 695 52.73 -14.79 -33.19
C THR A 695 52.93 -15.03 -31.69
N ASP A 696 52.64 -14.05 -30.83
CA ASP A 696 52.80 -14.16 -29.39
C ASP A 696 51.79 -15.14 -28.75
N GLU A 697 52.29 -16.23 -28.17
CA GLU A 697 51.48 -17.29 -27.53
C GLU A 697 51.26 -17.07 -26.02
N LYS A 698 51.90 -16.05 -25.43
CA LYS A 698 51.96 -15.87 -23.97
C LYS A 698 50.58 -15.77 -23.31
N ALA A 699 49.63 -15.06 -23.93
CA ALA A 699 48.28 -14.90 -23.38
C ALA A 699 47.48 -16.21 -23.38
N LEU A 700 47.63 -17.01 -24.44
CA LEU A 700 47.00 -18.33 -24.54
C LEU A 700 47.63 -19.32 -23.56
N LEU A 701 48.95 -19.32 -23.45
CA LEU A 701 49.69 -20.14 -22.48
C LEU A 701 49.31 -19.80 -21.05
N GLN A 702 49.33 -18.51 -20.67
CA GLN A 702 48.94 -18.06 -19.33
C GLN A 702 47.52 -18.50 -18.98
N TYR A 703 46.60 -18.45 -19.95
CA TYR A 703 45.24 -18.92 -19.76
C TYR A 703 45.19 -20.43 -19.54
N LEU A 704 45.87 -21.24 -20.37
CA LEU A 704 45.94 -22.70 -20.21
C LEU A 704 46.58 -23.10 -18.88
N GLU A 705 47.68 -22.44 -18.48
CA GLU A 705 48.34 -22.66 -17.20
C GLU A 705 47.45 -22.30 -16.00
N THR A 706 46.62 -21.27 -16.11
CA THR A 706 45.69 -20.87 -15.03
C THR A 706 44.55 -21.88 -14.86
N GLN A 707 44.02 -22.42 -15.96
CA GLN A 707 42.95 -23.43 -15.91
C GLN A 707 43.45 -24.76 -15.33
N ASP A 708 44.73 -25.06 -15.49
CA ASP A 708 45.34 -26.30 -15.01
C ASP A 708 45.50 -26.40 -13.49
N VAL A 709 45.36 -25.29 -12.76
CA VAL A 709 45.45 -25.28 -11.28
C VAL A 709 44.16 -25.81 -10.64
N PHE A 710 43.03 -25.77 -11.34
CA PHE A 710 41.72 -26.15 -10.84
C PHE A 710 41.33 -27.57 -11.29
N GLU A 711 41.98 -28.62 -10.76
CA GLU A 711 41.47 -30.00 -10.93
C GLU A 711 40.25 -30.24 -10.02
N PRO A 712 39.15 -30.90 -10.50
CA PRO A 712 39.18 -32.03 -11.45
C PRO A 712 38.38 -31.87 -12.76
N GLU A 713 37.78 -30.72 -13.08
CA GLU A 713 36.95 -30.57 -14.29
C GLU A 713 37.65 -29.70 -15.34
N ARG A 714 38.16 -30.33 -16.41
CA ARG A 714 38.67 -29.60 -17.58
C ARG A 714 37.50 -28.91 -18.27
N ASN A 715 37.43 -27.60 -18.11
CA ASN A 715 36.34 -26.78 -18.69
C ASN A 715 36.53 -26.51 -20.20
N TYR A 716 37.43 -27.19 -20.90
CA TYR A 716 37.62 -27.04 -22.36
C TYR A 716 37.91 -28.38 -23.05
N ASP A 717 37.61 -28.43 -24.35
CA ASP A 717 37.87 -29.63 -25.18
C ASP A 717 39.31 -29.60 -25.71
N ALA A 718 40.14 -30.51 -25.18
CA ALA A 718 41.55 -30.62 -25.55
C ALA A 718 41.77 -31.00 -27.02
N ASP A 719 40.91 -31.86 -27.60
CA ASP A 719 41.04 -32.29 -29.00
C ASP A 719 40.65 -31.16 -29.96
N PHE A 720 39.65 -30.36 -29.58
CA PHE A 720 39.30 -29.14 -30.30
C PHE A 720 40.43 -28.11 -30.24
N ALA A 721 40.96 -27.83 -29.05
CA ALA A 721 42.05 -26.89 -28.85
C ALA A 721 43.32 -27.29 -29.61
N LEU A 722 43.69 -28.58 -29.61
CA LEU A 722 44.83 -29.10 -30.37
C LEU A 722 44.66 -28.90 -31.88
N ARG A 723 43.52 -29.28 -32.44
CA ARG A 723 43.27 -29.12 -33.89
C ARG A 723 43.43 -27.66 -34.31
N LEU A 724 42.94 -26.74 -33.50
CA LEU A 724 42.99 -25.32 -33.80
C LEU A 724 44.39 -24.72 -33.63
N CYS A 725 45.09 -25.10 -32.57
CA CYS A 725 46.47 -24.68 -32.35
C CYS A 725 47.40 -25.22 -33.45
N ILE A 726 47.20 -26.45 -33.94
CA ILE A 726 47.93 -26.99 -35.09
C ILE A 726 47.61 -26.22 -36.37
N ALA A 727 46.33 -25.92 -36.62
CA ALA A 727 45.90 -25.16 -37.80
C ALA A 727 46.54 -23.76 -37.85
N HIS A 728 46.65 -23.10 -36.70
CA HIS A 728 47.24 -21.76 -36.56
C HIS A 728 48.74 -21.77 -36.16
N LYS A 729 49.42 -22.92 -36.17
CA LYS A 729 50.85 -23.09 -35.86
C LYS A 729 51.27 -22.55 -34.48
N ARG A 730 50.47 -22.80 -33.44
CA ARG A 730 50.74 -22.42 -32.04
C ARG A 730 51.47 -23.54 -31.29
N VAL A 731 52.79 -23.57 -31.37
CA VAL A 731 53.60 -24.74 -31.01
C VAL A 731 53.69 -24.93 -29.50
N GLN A 732 53.97 -23.86 -28.75
CA GLN A 732 54.17 -23.93 -27.30
C GLN A 732 52.87 -24.35 -26.60
N SER A 733 51.76 -23.78 -27.06
CA SER A 733 50.42 -24.11 -26.57
C SER A 733 50.02 -25.56 -26.89
N CYS A 734 50.36 -26.07 -28.09
CA CYS A 734 50.14 -27.48 -28.44
C CYS A 734 50.93 -28.44 -27.54
N VAL A 735 52.21 -28.14 -27.32
CA VAL A 735 53.10 -28.96 -26.49
C VAL A 735 52.58 -29.03 -25.06
N HIS A 736 52.09 -27.91 -24.52
CA HIS A 736 51.45 -27.84 -23.21
C HIS A 736 50.18 -28.72 -23.13
N ILE A 737 49.28 -28.65 -24.12
CA ILE A 737 48.06 -29.47 -24.13
C ILE A 737 48.41 -30.97 -24.23
N TYR A 738 49.36 -31.36 -25.09
CA TYR A 738 49.80 -32.76 -25.19
C TYR A 738 50.43 -33.28 -23.89
N ARG A 739 51.22 -32.44 -23.20
CA ARG A 739 51.77 -32.76 -21.87
C ARG A 739 50.66 -33.08 -20.87
N LYS A 740 49.57 -32.31 -20.88
CA LYS A 740 48.42 -32.50 -20.00
C LYS A 740 47.54 -33.69 -20.39
N MET A 741 47.52 -34.08 -21.66
CA MET A 741 46.87 -35.33 -22.12
C MET A 741 47.70 -36.59 -21.81
N ASN A 742 48.84 -36.47 -21.12
CA ASN A 742 49.81 -37.54 -20.88
C ASN A 742 50.38 -38.15 -22.18
N GLN A 743 50.28 -37.43 -23.31
CA GLN A 743 50.81 -37.83 -24.61
C GLN A 743 52.18 -37.20 -24.86
N TYR A 744 53.14 -37.50 -23.98
CA TYR A 744 54.49 -36.93 -24.02
C TYR A 744 55.25 -37.25 -25.33
N ALA A 745 55.02 -38.43 -25.91
CA ALA A 745 55.67 -38.82 -27.17
C ALA A 745 55.25 -37.92 -28.34
N SER A 746 53.96 -37.62 -28.45
CA SER A 746 53.42 -36.72 -29.48
C SER A 746 53.85 -35.27 -29.24
N ALA A 747 53.92 -34.85 -27.98
CA ALA A 747 54.40 -33.52 -27.58
C ALA A 747 55.84 -33.27 -28.05
N VAL A 748 56.73 -34.21 -27.75
CA VAL A 748 58.15 -34.16 -28.16
C VAL A 748 58.26 -34.21 -29.67
N ASP A 749 57.52 -35.09 -30.35
CA ASP A 749 57.56 -35.19 -31.81
C ASP A 749 57.09 -33.87 -32.49
N LEU A 750 56.13 -33.14 -31.90
CA LEU A 750 55.70 -31.83 -32.42
C LEU A 750 56.74 -30.73 -32.14
N ALA A 751 57.28 -30.66 -30.92
CA ALA A 751 58.31 -29.67 -30.56
C ALA A 751 59.56 -29.82 -31.45
N LEU A 752 59.98 -31.06 -31.72
CA LEU A 752 61.11 -31.36 -32.59
C LEU A 752 60.83 -31.01 -34.07
N LYS A 753 59.59 -31.15 -34.56
CA LYS A 753 59.20 -30.72 -35.93
C LYS A 753 59.30 -29.21 -36.13
N HIS A 754 59.12 -28.43 -35.07
CA HIS A 754 59.18 -26.96 -35.10
C HIS A 754 60.51 -26.39 -34.56
N ASN A 755 61.53 -27.25 -34.34
CA ASN A 755 62.87 -26.91 -33.85
C ASN A 755 62.93 -26.32 -32.43
N GLU A 756 61.95 -26.59 -31.57
CA GLU A 756 61.95 -26.16 -30.17
C GLU A 756 62.54 -27.26 -29.25
N VAL A 757 63.87 -27.40 -29.26
CA VAL A 757 64.60 -28.45 -28.52
C VAL A 757 64.50 -28.28 -26.99
N GLU A 758 64.51 -27.04 -26.51
CA GLU A 758 64.44 -26.75 -25.07
C GLU A 758 63.08 -27.11 -24.46
N LEU A 759 62.00 -26.88 -25.22
CA LEU A 759 60.65 -27.30 -24.83
C LEU A 759 60.49 -28.82 -24.90
N ALA A 760 61.13 -29.48 -25.87
CA ALA A 760 61.14 -30.94 -25.92
C ALA A 760 61.84 -31.56 -24.68
N ALA A 761 62.92 -30.94 -24.19
CA ALA A 761 63.60 -31.39 -22.97
C ALA A 761 62.78 -31.12 -21.71
N SER A 762 62.14 -29.94 -21.59
CA SER A 762 61.29 -29.64 -20.42
C SER A 762 60.09 -30.58 -20.30
N VAL A 763 59.54 -31.05 -21.42
CA VAL A 763 58.49 -32.09 -21.44
C VAL A 763 59.04 -33.44 -20.98
N ALA A 764 60.23 -33.82 -21.42
CA ALA A 764 60.87 -35.09 -21.06
C ALA A 764 61.29 -35.17 -19.58
N ASP A 765 61.53 -34.03 -18.92
CA ASP A 765 61.85 -33.93 -17.49
C ASP A 765 60.63 -33.77 -16.57
N THR A 766 59.42 -33.90 -17.10
CA THR A 766 58.21 -33.75 -16.29
C THR A 766 58.10 -34.88 -15.24
N PRO A 767 57.91 -34.57 -13.94
CA PRO A 767 57.75 -35.58 -12.90
C PRO A 767 56.44 -36.37 -13.09
N GLY A 768 56.50 -37.69 -12.94
CA GLY A 768 55.37 -38.62 -13.14
C GLY A 768 55.43 -39.48 -14.40
N ILE A 769 56.48 -39.35 -15.21
CA ILE A 769 56.74 -40.22 -16.36
C ILE A 769 57.52 -41.46 -15.89
N ASP A 770 57.10 -42.66 -16.28
CA ASP A 770 57.86 -43.90 -16.05
C ASP A 770 59.30 -43.76 -16.57
N ASP A 771 60.28 -44.20 -15.80
CA ASP A 771 61.71 -44.10 -16.17
C ASP A 771 62.00 -44.70 -17.56
N ALA A 772 61.28 -45.75 -17.95
CA ALA A 772 61.36 -46.36 -19.28
C ALA A 772 60.86 -45.44 -20.41
N LEU A 773 59.76 -44.71 -20.18
CA LEU A 773 59.21 -43.74 -21.13
C LEU A 773 60.10 -42.49 -21.19
N ARG A 774 60.59 -42.02 -20.04
CA ARG A 774 61.54 -40.91 -19.96
C ARG A 774 62.82 -41.20 -20.76
N LYS A 775 63.39 -42.40 -20.59
CA LYS A 775 64.54 -42.87 -21.39
C LYS A 775 64.22 -42.86 -22.89
N LYS A 776 63.05 -43.36 -23.29
CA LYS A 776 62.64 -43.38 -24.71
C LYS A 776 62.45 -41.98 -25.30
N LEU A 777 61.89 -41.03 -24.55
CA LEU A 777 61.70 -39.64 -24.97
C LEU A 777 63.05 -38.93 -25.11
N TRP A 778 63.92 -39.10 -24.13
CA TRP A 778 65.26 -38.52 -24.17
C TRP A 778 66.13 -39.12 -25.28
N LEU A 779 66.00 -40.41 -25.61
CA LEU A 779 66.62 -40.99 -26.81
C LEU A 779 66.11 -40.36 -28.11
N LYS A 780 64.82 -40.02 -28.20
CA LYS A 780 64.26 -39.30 -29.36
C LYS A 780 64.81 -37.87 -29.45
N VAL A 781 64.89 -37.16 -28.33
CA VAL A 781 65.48 -35.80 -28.26
C VAL A 781 66.97 -35.87 -28.62
N ALA A 782 67.72 -36.81 -28.04
CA ALA A 782 69.14 -37.05 -28.32
C ALA A 782 69.39 -37.33 -29.80
N ARG A 783 68.57 -38.19 -30.43
CA ARG A 783 68.65 -38.45 -31.88
C ARG A 783 68.53 -37.17 -32.70
N ASN A 784 67.55 -36.32 -32.39
CA ASN A 784 67.36 -35.08 -33.14
C ASN A 784 68.49 -34.08 -32.87
N VAL A 785 68.92 -33.94 -31.60
CA VAL A 785 70.03 -33.06 -31.19
C VAL A 785 71.35 -33.48 -31.84
N ILE A 786 71.67 -34.77 -31.90
CA ILE A 786 72.88 -35.30 -32.56
C ILE A 786 72.79 -35.12 -34.08
N SER A 787 71.59 -35.23 -34.67
CA SER A 787 71.40 -34.98 -36.11
C SER A 787 71.45 -33.51 -36.52
N GLN A 788 71.06 -32.58 -35.62
CA GLN A 788 71.00 -31.15 -35.90
C GLN A 788 72.29 -30.41 -35.47
N ASN A 789 72.91 -30.77 -34.34
CA ASN A 789 74.10 -30.10 -33.82
C ASN A 789 75.39 -30.87 -34.17
N LYS A 790 76.28 -30.22 -34.95
CA LYS A 790 77.62 -30.75 -35.29
C LYS A 790 78.63 -30.74 -34.12
N GLY A 791 78.21 -30.31 -32.91
CA GLY A 791 79.07 -30.20 -31.73
C GLY A 791 78.74 -31.26 -30.67
N ILE A 792 79.57 -32.32 -30.60
CA ILE A 792 79.39 -33.46 -29.69
C ILE A 792 79.41 -33.02 -28.21
N LYS A 793 80.26 -32.05 -27.84
CA LYS A 793 80.37 -31.54 -26.46
C LYS A 793 79.11 -30.81 -25.97
N ALA A 794 78.40 -30.10 -26.85
CA ALA A 794 77.14 -29.44 -26.51
C ALA A 794 76.01 -30.47 -26.32
N ALA A 795 76.00 -31.53 -27.13
CA ALA A 795 75.08 -32.65 -26.97
C ALA A 795 75.35 -33.43 -25.66
N ILE A 796 76.62 -33.71 -25.32
CA ILE A 796 76.99 -34.36 -24.05
C ILE A 796 76.61 -33.49 -22.85
N ASN A 797 76.88 -32.18 -22.87
CA ASN A 797 76.44 -31.27 -21.80
C ASN A 797 74.91 -31.19 -21.66
N PHE A 798 74.17 -31.32 -22.77
CA PHE A 798 72.71 -31.38 -22.75
C PHE A 798 72.20 -32.72 -22.20
N LEU A 799 72.92 -33.82 -22.46
CA LEU A 799 72.59 -35.17 -22.00
C LEU A 799 72.98 -35.44 -20.54
N LYS A 800 73.96 -34.72 -19.98
CA LYS A 800 74.27 -34.70 -18.54
C LYS A 800 73.10 -34.23 -17.66
N ARG A 801 72.06 -33.62 -18.25
CA ARG A 801 70.81 -33.28 -17.55
C ARG A 801 69.96 -34.51 -17.24
N CYS A 802 70.27 -35.67 -17.83
CA CYS A 802 69.58 -36.94 -17.60
C CYS A 802 70.38 -37.87 -16.72
N GLU A 803 69.78 -38.30 -15.61
CA GLU A 803 70.36 -39.31 -14.70
C GLU A 803 70.17 -40.75 -15.23
N LEU A 804 69.23 -40.97 -16.15
CA LEU A 804 68.78 -42.30 -16.59
C LEU A 804 69.44 -42.83 -17.88
N LEU A 805 70.22 -41.99 -18.56
CA LEU A 805 70.87 -42.36 -19.82
C LEU A 805 72.32 -42.72 -19.56
N HIS A 806 72.67 -43.97 -19.83
CA HIS A 806 74.05 -44.40 -19.84
C HIS A 806 74.67 -44.21 -21.22
N ILE A 807 75.99 -44.05 -21.26
CA ILE A 807 76.75 -43.88 -22.50
C ILE A 807 76.52 -45.05 -23.46
N GLU A 808 76.33 -46.26 -22.93
CA GLU A 808 76.04 -47.49 -23.68
C GLU A 808 74.86 -47.33 -24.65
N ASP A 809 73.81 -46.61 -24.24
CA ASP A 809 72.61 -46.41 -25.05
C ASP A 809 72.80 -45.39 -26.18
N LEU A 810 73.85 -44.56 -26.10
CA LEU A 810 74.14 -43.48 -27.05
C LEU A 810 75.14 -43.90 -28.14
N ILE A 811 76.01 -44.88 -27.84
CA ILE A 811 77.02 -45.42 -28.77
C ILE A 811 76.45 -45.76 -30.16
N PRO A 812 75.28 -46.43 -30.29
CA PRO A 812 74.74 -46.81 -31.60
C PRO A 812 74.30 -45.63 -32.49
N PHE A 813 74.13 -44.43 -31.93
CA PHE A 813 73.65 -43.25 -32.65
C PHE A 813 74.77 -42.32 -33.11
N PHE A 814 76.01 -42.59 -32.72
CA PHE A 814 77.17 -41.84 -33.18
C PHE A 814 77.66 -42.37 -34.54
N PRO A 815 78.17 -41.50 -35.43
CA PRO A 815 78.81 -41.94 -36.67
C PRO A 815 80.08 -42.77 -36.37
N ASP A 816 80.41 -43.74 -37.22
CA ASP A 816 81.48 -44.74 -37.00
C ASP A 816 82.89 -44.19 -36.68
N PHE A 817 83.14 -42.90 -36.88
CA PHE A 817 84.41 -42.23 -36.59
C PHE A 817 84.23 -41.13 -35.53
N VAL A 818 84.12 -41.53 -34.26
CA VAL A 818 84.24 -40.61 -33.11
C VAL A 818 85.54 -40.87 -32.36
N ILE A 819 86.21 -39.78 -31.95
CA ILE A 819 87.47 -39.81 -31.20
C ILE A 819 87.17 -40.25 -29.76
N ILE A 820 87.71 -41.41 -29.35
CA ILE A 820 87.49 -42.02 -28.03
C ILE A 820 87.97 -41.11 -26.87
N ASP A 821 88.88 -40.16 -27.14
CA ASP A 821 89.35 -39.21 -26.13
C ASP A 821 88.23 -38.35 -25.54
N ASP A 822 87.15 -38.09 -26.28
CA ASP A 822 86.02 -37.30 -25.77
C ASP A 822 85.17 -38.08 -24.73
N PHE A 823 85.36 -39.41 -24.54
CA PHE A 823 84.54 -40.26 -23.65
C PHE A 823 85.31 -40.94 -22.51
N LYS A 824 86.64 -40.80 -22.46
CA LYS A 824 87.50 -41.55 -21.53
C LYS A 824 87.08 -41.41 -20.06
N GLU A 825 86.77 -40.18 -19.63
CA GLU A 825 86.39 -39.89 -18.24
C GLU A 825 85.07 -40.57 -17.86
N GLU A 826 84.11 -40.60 -18.78
CA GLU A 826 82.77 -41.11 -18.51
C GLU A 826 82.75 -42.66 -18.46
N ILE A 827 83.59 -43.32 -19.26
CA ILE A 827 83.76 -44.78 -19.20
C ILE A 827 84.40 -45.22 -17.88
N CYS A 828 85.35 -44.46 -17.35
CA CYS A 828 86.01 -44.79 -16.08
C CYS A 828 85.02 -44.72 -14.91
N ALA A 829 84.15 -43.71 -14.88
CA ALA A 829 83.15 -43.55 -13.82
C ALA A 829 82.13 -44.71 -13.80
N ALA A 830 81.64 -45.15 -14.96
CA ALA A 830 80.68 -46.27 -15.03
C ALA A 830 81.26 -47.59 -14.49
N LEU A 831 82.55 -47.86 -14.76
CA LEU A 831 83.22 -49.07 -14.28
C LEU A 831 83.39 -49.10 -12.75
N GLU A 832 83.62 -47.94 -12.13
CA GLU A 832 83.71 -47.83 -10.66
C GLU A 832 82.37 -48.10 -9.97
N GLU A 833 81.25 -47.68 -10.59
CA GLU A 833 79.91 -47.87 -10.03
C GLU A 833 79.45 -49.33 -10.05
N TYR A 834 79.67 -50.05 -11.15
CA TYR A 834 79.38 -51.49 -11.23
C TYR A 834 80.13 -52.29 -10.17
N SER A 835 81.37 -51.89 -9.85
CA SER A 835 82.17 -52.56 -8.84
C SER A 835 81.54 -52.44 -7.44
N ARG A 836 80.94 -51.29 -7.10
CA ARG A 836 80.29 -51.07 -5.79
C ARG A 836 78.99 -51.85 -5.65
N GLN A 837 78.16 -51.91 -6.70
CA GLN A 837 76.87 -52.62 -6.66
C GLN A 837 77.04 -54.12 -6.38
N ILE A 838 78.11 -54.73 -6.88
CA ILE A 838 78.41 -56.15 -6.66
C ILE A 838 78.68 -56.45 -5.17
N ASP A 839 79.30 -55.53 -4.44
CA ASP A 839 79.62 -55.73 -3.03
C ASP A 839 78.38 -55.59 -2.13
N THR A 840 77.49 -54.64 -2.43
CA THR A 840 76.23 -54.48 -1.68
C THR A 840 75.36 -55.73 -1.80
N LEU A 841 75.22 -56.28 -3.01
CA LEU A 841 74.36 -57.44 -3.25
C LEU A 841 74.83 -58.69 -2.48
N LYS A 842 76.15 -58.86 -2.30
CA LYS A 842 76.70 -59.94 -1.47
C LYS A 842 76.30 -59.80 -0.01
N THR A 843 76.29 -58.58 0.53
CA THR A 843 75.91 -58.35 1.94
C THR A 843 74.43 -58.66 2.22
N GLU A 844 73.53 -58.31 1.29
CA GLU A 844 72.09 -58.60 1.44
C GLU A 844 71.76 -60.11 1.43
N MET A 845 72.52 -60.89 0.65
CA MET A 845 72.34 -62.34 0.60
C MET A 845 72.63 -63.01 1.95
N ASP A 846 73.66 -62.55 2.66
CA ASP A 846 74.06 -63.13 3.96
C ASP A 846 73.05 -62.82 5.07
N GLU A 847 72.43 -61.64 5.05
CA GLU A 847 71.41 -61.25 6.03
C GLU A 847 70.11 -62.05 5.86
N SER A 848 69.68 -62.25 4.62
CA SER A 848 68.48 -63.03 4.29
C SER A 848 68.59 -64.49 4.74
N ALA A 849 69.80 -65.07 4.69
CA ALA A 849 70.03 -66.43 5.17
C ALA A 849 69.85 -66.55 6.70
N LYS A 850 70.26 -65.53 7.47
CA LYS A 850 70.10 -65.53 8.93
C LYS A 850 68.64 -65.44 9.35
N THR A 851 67.85 -64.56 8.72
CA THR A 851 66.43 -64.38 9.08
C THR A 851 65.61 -65.64 8.86
N ALA A 852 65.86 -66.35 7.75
CA ALA A 852 65.18 -67.62 7.45
C ALA A 852 65.43 -68.70 8.51
N SER A 853 66.61 -68.72 9.14
CA SER A 853 66.93 -69.67 10.22
C SER A 853 66.11 -69.39 11.49
N ASN A 854 65.98 -68.12 11.89
CA ASN A 854 65.23 -67.70 13.08
C ASN A 854 63.75 -68.07 12.99
N ILE A 855 63.14 -67.90 11.81
CA ILE A 855 61.72 -68.21 11.57
C ILE A 855 61.43 -69.70 11.80
N LYS A 856 62.32 -70.60 11.37
CA LYS A 856 62.14 -72.05 11.57
C LYS A 856 62.08 -72.43 13.05
N THR A 857 62.95 -71.84 13.87
CA THR A 857 62.92 -72.01 15.33
C THR A 857 61.61 -71.52 15.94
N SER A 858 61.10 -70.36 15.52
CA SER A 858 59.83 -69.83 16.03
C SER A 858 58.64 -70.75 15.73
N ILE A 859 58.58 -71.34 14.54
CA ILE A 859 57.49 -72.26 14.15
C ILE A 859 57.47 -73.49 15.06
N THR A 860 58.62 -74.09 15.36
CA THR A 860 58.67 -75.25 16.26
C THR A 860 58.15 -74.93 17.66
N SER A 861 58.46 -73.75 18.21
CA SER A 861 57.98 -73.33 19.53
C SER A 861 56.46 -73.05 19.62
N LEU A 862 55.78 -72.79 18.50
CA LEU A 862 54.36 -72.46 18.50
C LEU A 862 53.46 -73.69 18.59
N ASN A 863 53.92 -74.86 18.13
CA ASN A 863 53.13 -76.10 18.17
C ASN A 863 52.89 -76.63 19.59
N ASP A 864 53.74 -76.29 20.56
CA ASP A 864 53.69 -76.85 21.93
C ASP A 864 52.84 -76.02 22.91
N ARG A 865 52.12 -74.99 22.44
CA ARG A 865 51.29 -74.12 23.31
C ARG A 865 49.90 -74.72 23.55
N TYR A 866 49.53 -74.88 24.82
CA TYR A 866 48.17 -75.24 25.27
C TYR A 866 47.47 -74.06 25.94
N ALA A 867 46.14 -74.01 25.88
CA ALA A 867 45.31 -73.02 26.57
C ALA A 867 44.50 -73.70 27.69
N ILE A 868 44.50 -73.14 28.89
CA ILE A 868 43.76 -73.64 30.06
C ILE A 868 42.42 -72.89 30.11
N VAL A 869 41.30 -73.60 30.26
CA VAL A 869 39.94 -73.05 30.35
C VAL A 869 39.39 -73.31 31.75
N GLU A 870 39.00 -72.27 32.49
CA GLU A 870 38.51 -72.41 33.87
C GLU A 870 36.99 -72.74 33.94
N PRO A 871 36.53 -73.56 34.93
CA PRO A 871 35.11 -73.88 35.11
C PRO A 871 34.30 -72.65 35.54
N GLY A 872 33.69 -71.97 34.57
CA GLY A 872 32.93 -70.74 34.79
C GLY A 872 33.10 -69.70 33.69
N GLU A 873 34.10 -69.89 32.81
CA GLU A 873 34.27 -69.04 31.63
C GLU A 873 33.00 -69.05 30.75
N ARG A 874 32.67 -67.86 30.26
CA ARG A 874 31.44 -67.60 29.53
C ARG A 874 31.76 -67.32 28.07
N CYS A 875 30.86 -67.74 27.19
CA CYS A 875 30.93 -67.34 25.79
C CYS A 875 30.78 -65.83 25.69
N TRP A 876 31.67 -65.16 24.97
CA TRP A 876 31.66 -63.70 24.83
C TRP A 876 30.37 -63.13 24.21
N LYS A 877 29.67 -63.92 23.39
CA LYS A 877 28.42 -63.48 22.74
C LYS A 877 27.19 -63.65 23.63
N CYS A 878 26.89 -64.86 24.06
CA CYS A 878 25.65 -65.17 24.78
C CYS A 878 25.79 -65.10 26.30
N ARG A 879 27.01 -64.92 26.82
CA ARG A 879 27.35 -64.88 28.26
C ARG A 879 26.95 -66.13 29.06
N LEU A 880 26.53 -67.21 28.40
CA LEU A 880 26.29 -68.51 29.02
C LEU A 880 27.61 -69.27 29.24
N PRO A 881 27.73 -70.11 30.28
CA PRO A 881 28.89 -70.99 30.51
C PRO A 881 29.31 -71.78 29.26
N LEU A 882 30.62 -71.81 28.96
CA LEU A 882 31.18 -72.42 27.75
C LEU A 882 30.89 -73.92 27.65
N LEU A 883 31.05 -74.66 28.75
CA LEU A 883 30.94 -76.13 28.79
C LEU A 883 29.54 -76.67 28.43
N MET A 884 28.51 -75.82 28.33
CA MET A 884 27.17 -76.28 27.95
C MET A 884 27.05 -76.66 26.46
N ARG A 885 27.95 -76.18 25.59
CA ARG A 885 27.93 -76.45 24.14
C ARG A 885 29.35 -76.62 23.60
N GLN A 886 29.48 -77.10 22.36
CA GLN A 886 30.77 -77.08 21.66
C GLN A 886 31.30 -75.65 21.60
N PHE A 887 32.59 -75.46 21.88
CA PHE A 887 33.21 -74.15 21.98
C PHE A 887 34.58 -74.11 21.31
N PHE A 888 34.98 -72.91 20.89
CA PHE A 888 36.29 -72.59 20.35
C PHE A 888 37.02 -71.68 21.33
N VAL A 889 38.30 -71.96 21.57
CA VAL A 889 39.22 -71.10 22.30
C VAL A 889 40.34 -70.71 21.38
N PHE A 890 40.49 -69.41 21.16
CA PHE A 890 41.58 -68.89 20.34
C PHE A 890 42.85 -68.70 21.16
N PRO A 891 44.05 -68.66 20.53
CA PRO A 891 45.31 -68.38 21.23
C PRO A 891 45.33 -67.03 21.98
N CYS A 892 44.42 -66.11 21.65
CA CYS A 892 44.18 -64.87 22.38
C CYS A 892 43.26 -65.02 23.62
N GLN A 893 42.97 -66.26 24.05
CA GLN A 893 42.10 -66.61 25.19
C GLN A 893 40.62 -66.23 25.04
N HIS A 894 40.20 -65.69 23.89
CA HIS A 894 38.78 -65.49 23.63
C HIS A 894 38.08 -66.82 23.34
N ALA A 895 37.00 -67.06 24.06
CA ALA A 895 36.22 -68.29 23.97
C ALA A 895 34.77 -68.02 23.54
N PHE A 896 34.28 -68.84 22.61
CA PHE A 896 32.93 -68.73 22.03
C PHE A 896 32.29 -70.09 21.88
N HIS A 897 30.97 -70.19 22.01
CA HIS A 897 30.23 -71.36 21.51
C HIS A 897 30.33 -71.42 19.98
N ALA A 898 30.38 -72.63 19.42
CA ALA A 898 30.44 -72.88 17.98
C ALA A 898 29.30 -72.19 17.23
N ASP A 899 28.07 -72.26 17.74
CA ASP A 899 26.90 -71.60 17.15
C ASP A 899 27.04 -70.07 17.18
N CYS A 900 27.48 -69.52 18.32
CA CYS A 900 27.65 -68.08 18.51
C CYS A 900 28.70 -67.50 17.56
N LEU A 901 29.82 -68.22 17.41
CA LEU A 901 30.90 -67.86 16.50
C LEU A 901 30.47 -68.00 15.04
N GLY A 902 29.79 -69.11 14.71
CA GLY A 902 29.24 -69.36 13.38
C GLY A 902 28.31 -68.25 12.91
N GLU A 903 27.39 -67.78 13.76
CA GLU A 903 26.52 -66.64 13.44
C GLU A 903 27.28 -65.34 13.17
N ILE A 904 28.34 -65.04 13.93
CA ILE A 904 29.10 -63.80 13.74
C ILE A 904 29.92 -63.87 12.44
N VAL A 905 30.58 -65.00 12.20
CA VAL A 905 31.32 -65.24 10.95
C VAL A 905 30.39 -65.21 9.75
N LEU A 906 29.14 -65.69 9.86
CA LEU A 906 28.18 -65.64 8.75
C LEU A 906 27.76 -64.22 8.37
N LYS A 907 27.72 -63.30 9.34
CA LYS A 907 27.43 -61.87 9.13
C LYS A 907 28.61 -61.14 8.47
N SER A 908 29.84 -61.43 8.89
CA SER A 908 31.04 -60.72 8.44
C SER A 908 31.78 -61.39 7.27
N ALA A 909 31.45 -62.64 6.93
CA ALA A 909 32.08 -63.36 5.84
C ALA A 909 31.63 -62.82 4.47
N GLY A 910 32.62 -62.52 3.61
CA GLY A 910 32.36 -62.15 2.21
C GLY A 910 31.55 -63.20 1.44
N ILE A 911 30.93 -62.76 0.33
CA ILE A 911 29.91 -63.51 -0.45
C ILE A 911 30.31 -64.96 -0.76
N GLY A 912 31.60 -65.22 -1.04
CA GLY A 912 32.11 -66.56 -1.32
C GLY A 912 32.16 -67.49 -0.09
N LYS A 913 32.83 -67.06 0.99
CA LYS A 913 32.94 -67.84 2.24
C LYS A 913 31.57 -68.04 2.91
N GLY A 914 30.71 -67.01 2.88
CA GLY A 914 29.36 -67.08 3.44
C GLY A 914 28.42 -68.04 2.69
N LYS A 915 28.55 -68.18 1.36
CA LYS A 915 27.83 -69.19 0.58
C LYS A 915 28.28 -70.60 0.93
N ARG A 916 29.60 -70.83 0.98
CA ARG A 916 30.17 -72.14 1.32
C ARG A 916 29.78 -72.60 2.73
N ILE A 917 29.80 -71.70 3.71
CA ILE A 917 29.35 -72.01 5.09
C ILE A 917 27.86 -72.36 5.12
N ARG A 918 27.00 -71.64 4.38
CA ARG A 918 25.56 -71.95 4.27
C ARG A 918 25.29 -73.28 3.57
N GLU A 919 26.07 -73.61 2.53
CA GLU A 919 26.01 -74.90 1.85
C GLU A 919 26.37 -76.04 2.80
N LEU A 920 27.50 -75.92 3.51
CA LEU A 920 27.95 -76.91 4.50
C LEU A 920 26.93 -77.07 5.63
N GLN A 921 26.36 -75.98 6.17
CA GLN A 921 25.30 -76.04 7.18
C GLN A 921 24.01 -76.71 6.65
N LYS A 922 23.62 -76.44 5.40
CA LYS A 922 22.44 -77.03 4.76
C LYS A 922 22.61 -78.53 4.47
N GLU A 923 23.82 -78.95 4.09
CA GLU A 923 24.15 -80.36 3.86
C GLU A 923 24.23 -81.14 5.18
N ILE A 924 24.79 -80.54 6.23
CA ILE A 924 24.83 -81.12 7.58
C ILE A 924 23.40 -81.20 8.17
N GLY A 925 22.59 -80.16 8.02
CA GLY A 925 21.22 -80.09 8.56
C GLY A 925 20.18 -80.96 7.84
N ARG A 926 20.40 -81.30 6.56
CA ARG A 926 19.52 -82.20 5.80
C ARG A 926 19.73 -83.69 6.14
N GLY A 927 20.74 -84.05 6.93
CA GLY A 927 20.97 -85.43 7.36
C GLY A 927 21.36 -86.41 6.23
N VAL A 928 21.73 -85.92 5.05
CA VAL A 928 21.98 -86.74 3.85
C VAL A 928 23.38 -87.39 3.85
N ALA A 929 24.29 -86.99 4.75
CA ALA A 929 25.63 -87.57 4.88
C ALA A 929 25.81 -88.29 6.23
N LEU A 930 25.93 -89.62 6.20
CA LEU A 930 26.26 -90.45 7.37
C LEU A 930 27.78 -90.71 7.44
N GLY A 931 28.35 -90.58 8.65
CA GLY A 931 29.70 -91.01 9.02
C GLY A 931 30.85 -90.08 8.58
N LYS A 932 31.88 -90.65 7.96
CA LYS A 932 33.18 -89.99 7.64
C LYS A 932 33.06 -88.70 6.84
N LYS A 933 32.12 -88.63 5.89
CA LYS A 933 31.89 -87.41 5.09
C LYS A 933 31.31 -86.28 5.94
N ARG A 934 30.51 -86.59 6.95
CA ARG A 934 30.00 -85.59 7.89
C ARG A 934 31.13 -85.05 8.76
N GLU A 935 32.05 -85.90 9.22
CA GLU A 935 33.22 -85.48 10.01
C GLU A 935 34.18 -84.58 9.20
N THR A 936 34.45 -84.90 7.92
CA THR A 936 35.28 -84.03 7.07
C THR A 936 34.61 -82.69 6.79
N MET A 937 33.29 -82.67 6.59
CA MET A 937 32.54 -81.42 6.37
C MET A 937 32.41 -80.59 7.65
N VAL A 938 32.30 -81.24 8.82
CA VAL A 938 32.35 -80.58 10.13
C VAL A 938 33.76 -80.02 10.37
N GLY A 939 34.82 -80.76 10.05
CA GLY A 939 36.20 -80.27 10.14
C GLY A 939 36.49 -79.10 9.19
N GLU A 940 35.96 -79.12 7.96
CA GLU A 940 36.07 -77.99 7.02
C GLU A 940 35.29 -76.76 7.54
N LEU A 941 34.10 -76.99 8.11
CA LEU A 941 33.31 -75.93 8.75
C LEU A 941 34.04 -75.34 9.96
N ASP A 942 34.59 -76.18 10.83
CA ASP A 942 35.33 -75.77 12.03
C ASP A 942 36.63 -75.04 11.65
N ALA A 943 37.33 -75.44 10.59
CA ALA A 943 38.51 -74.73 10.09
C ALA A 943 38.17 -73.35 9.50
N LEU A 944 37.03 -73.23 8.81
CA LEU A 944 36.58 -71.95 8.26
C LEU A 944 36.07 -71.00 9.34
N VAL A 945 35.41 -71.52 10.37
CA VAL A 945 34.86 -70.74 11.49
C VAL A 945 35.96 -70.41 12.53
N GLY A 946 36.88 -71.33 12.79
CA GLY A 946 37.99 -71.20 13.74
C GLY A 946 39.29 -70.61 13.17
N GLY A 947 39.31 -70.19 11.89
CA GLY A 947 40.52 -69.70 11.23
C GLY A 947 41.07 -68.36 11.76
N ALA A 948 40.22 -67.52 12.34
CA ALA A 948 40.63 -66.24 12.92
C ALA A 948 39.71 -65.81 14.07
N CYS A 949 40.26 -65.22 15.13
CA CYS A 949 39.46 -64.68 16.22
C CYS A 949 38.71 -63.44 15.75
N VAL A 950 37.38 -63.43 15.87
CA VAL A 950 36.52 -62.31 15.46
C VAL A 950 36.91 -60.98 16.13
N LEU A 951 37.39 -61.01 17.37
CA LEU A 951 37.71 -59.79 18.15
C LEU A 951 39.12 -59.23 17.90
N CYS A 952 40.08 -60.06 17.48
CA CYS A 952 41.49 -59.65 17.38
C CYS A 952 42.04 -59.65 15.95
N SER A 953 41.26 -60.08 14.97
CA SER A 953 41.68 -60.17 13.57
C SER A 953 41.00 -59.11 12.71
N ASP A 954 41.31 -59.11 11.41
CA ASP A 954 40.71 -58.24 10.38
C ASP A 954 39.18 -58.14 10.43
N ILE A 955 38.49 -59.15 10.97
CA ILE A 955 37.04 -59.12 11.16
C ILE A 955 36.62 -57.97 12.09
N ALA A 956 37.37 -57.72 13.18
CA ALA A 956 37.10 -56.63 14.10
C ALA A 956 37.29 -55.25 13.44
N ILE A 957 38.31 -55.12 12.58
CA ILE A 957 38.60 -53.87 11.86
C ILE A 957 37.44 -53.54 10.90
N ARG A 958 36.88 -54.55 10.23
CA ARG A 958 35.75 -54.36 9.31
C ARG A 958 34.45 -53.97 10.02
N THR A 959 34.28 -54.34 11.28
CA THR A 959 33.09 -53.98 12.07
C THR A 959 33.16 -52.57 12.67
N ILE A 960 34.29 -51.84 12.53
CA ILE A 960 34.40 -50.45 13.03
C ILE A 960 33.44 -49.50 12.29
N ASP A 961 33.14 -49.77 11.02
CA ASP A 961 32.28 -48.94 10.20
C ASP A 961 30.77 -49.19 10.45
N GLU A 962 30.41 -50.19 11.27
CA GLU A 962 29.02 -50.46 11.62
C GLU A 962 28.56 -49.57 12.80
N PRO A 963 27.41 -48.87 12.69
CA PRO A 963 26.93 -48.00 13.77
C PRO A 963 26.56 -48.83 15.00
N PHE A 964 27.03 -48.39 16.18
CA PHE A 964 26.76 -49.04 17.47
C PHE A 964 25.27 -49.17 17.83
N ILE A 965 24.40 -48.34 17.23
CA ILE A 965 22.95 -48.37 17.40
C ILE A 965 22.34 -48.58 16.02
N THR A 966 21.61 -49.68 15.84
CA THR A 966 20.91 -49.95 14.58
C THR A 966 19.50 -49.33 14.61
N ALA A 967 18.88 -49.11 13.45
CA ALA A 967 17.54 -48.53 13.36
C ALA A 967 16.44 -49.40 14.00
N ALA A 968 16.75 -50.64 14.37
CA ALA A 968 15.86 -51.59 15.03
C ALA A 968 15.96 -51.56 16.57
N ASP A 969 16.95 -50.87 17.13
CA ASP A 969 17.14 -50.81 18.59
C ASP A 969 16.27 -49.70 19.20
N ASP A 970 15.55 -50.04 20.27
CA ASP A 970 14.68 -49.11 20.97
C ASP A 970 15.53 -48.07 21.71
N ARG A 971 15.58 -46.86 21.16
CA ARG A 971 16.35 -45.73 21.72
C ARG A 971 15.93 -45.40 23.16
N ALA A 972 14.75 -45.84 23.60
CA ALA A 972 14.29 -45.67 24.98
C ALA A 972 15.06 -46.52 26.00
N GLU A 973 15.61 -47.69 25.61
CA GLU A 973 16.43 -48.53 26.52
C GLU A 973 17.83 -47.94 26.77
N TRP A 974 18.25 -46.99 25.93
CA TRP A 974 19.57 -46.35 25.97
C TRP A 974 19.53 -44.92 26.51
N ALA A 975 18.36 -44.43 26.91
CA ALA A 975 18.20 -43.16 27.59
C ALA A 975 18.60 -43.32 29.07
N VAL A 976 19.84 -42.96 29.40
CA VAL A 976 20.33 -42.79 30.78
C VAL A 976 20.33 -41.30 31.13
#